data_AF-A0A1X7SQU4-F1
#
_entry.id   AF-A0A1X7SQU4-F1
#
_cell.length_a   1.000
_cell.length_b   1.000
_cell.length_c   1.000
_cell.angle_alpha   90.00
_cell.angle_beta   90.00
_cell.angle_gamma   90.00
#
_symmetry.space_group_name_H-M   'P 1'
#
loop_
_entity.id
_entity.type
_entity.pdbx_description
1 polymer ?
#
loop_
_entity_poly.entity_id
_entity_poly.type
_entity_poly.pdbx_seq_one_letter_code
_entity_poly.pdbx_strand_id
1 'polypeptide(L)'
;MNDPKSDLHRGRGGGLYVLINNGVGGYLTINKCLFKENRALYGGGLFISIESDIAAGNFIQIKNTNFIENNASHGGGGGASIFLNSNGNSIKFENTHFKSNIAKMGGGFSLHTTKTQTVTNQLSVNNCSWSDNVAYTGSAVAMVAWLTYSIGYPLQPLFKNCNFSNNSRSIIAETDINTAFTMQAPDSIIGTLYTDSVSVAFKGDSIFKNNNSTAIYAVNAVLNFTTNSTALFYRNSGGNGGGIALIGSAAIIVGKNSSFNFTENNATVHGGAIYAFITSQHHDLISINCFVRYFKQSNKPNEWNTSFYFYDNNAMGKNETIFATTLDYCSWQEKNKTRRFFCNDKSKWKFEPDSSCQKEVSTLPANIKTHMNRVKVIPGMLTNMNLNATDDTGKTVSSFILTVTSSGNDNYDTVETQYISDNRISILSKNKSNHSAVFIAQSAFPRSIDIKIQLEIEECPPGYFLDVVSKKCKCNLGQFNNLIRCSSNFTALIKKGYWIGKTKYSEKPVLGPCRFCEPSDKHIRGGFVILPRSYTEIDKVLCGENKKGTLCTSCNKEESYALTITGYGCHDCSKSSAEYAWALFIVTQLLPVSVMFFILYFTNFSLASGYLNGAIFFAQTITTSLDISGNGEVPLGNATDA
;
A
#
# COMPACT_ATOMS: atom_id res chain seq x y z
N MET A 1 30.89 16.73 24.41
CA MET A 1 31.43 16.35 23.09
C MET A 1 32.20 17.55 22.56
N ASN A 2 33.47 17.33 22.20
CA ASN A 2 34.45 18.35 21.89
C ASN A 2 34.10 19.15 20.61
N ASP A 3 34.61 20.37 20.55
CA ASP A 3 34.48 21.35 19.46
C ASP A 3 34.77 20.75 18.05
N PRO A 4 33.80 20.79 17.10
CA PRO A 4 33.92 20.19 15.77
C PRO A 4 34.99 20.83 14.88
N LYS A 5 35.56 21.98 15.27
CA LYS A 5 36.58 22.67 14.48
C LYS A 5 38.01 22.19 14.76
N SER A 6 38.24 21.46 15.86
CA SER A 6 39.60 21.03 16.27
C SER A 6 40.02 19.62 15.78
N ASP A 7 39.06 18.78 15.36
CA ASP A 7 39.30 17.40 14.87
C ASP A 7 39.20 17.26 13.34
N LEU A 8 39.07 18.37 12.59
CA LEU A 8 38.75 18.38 11.16
C LEU A 8 39.78 17.67 10.25
N HIS A 9 41.00 17.41 10.72
CA HIS A 9 42.08 16.81 9.93
C HIS A 9 42.50 15.39 10.36
N ARG A 10 41.97 14.84 11.46
CA ARG A 10 42.36 13.49 11.89
C ARG A 10 41.61 12.44 11.05
N GLY A 11 42.39 11.57 10.38
CA GLY A 11 41.88 10.40 9.67
C GLY A 11 41.44 10.61 8.22
N ARG A 12 42.00 11.57 7.47
CA ARG A 12 41.73 11.76 6.04
C ARG A 12 42.97 11.43 5.20
N GLY A 13 42.78 10.89 4.00
CA GLY A 13 43.86 10.72 3.00
C GLY A 13 44.92 9.72 3.44
N GLY A 14 44.55 8.44 3.53
CA GLY A 14 45.41 7.40 4.11
C GLY A 14 46.74 7.24 3.36
N GLY A 15 46.72 7.34 2.04
CA GLY A 15 47.94 7.40 1.21
C GLY A 15 48.43 8.84 0.99
N LEU A 16 47.55 9.74 0.60
CA LEU A 16 47.86 11.16 0.40
C LEU A 16 46.69 12.07 0.79
N TYR A 17 47.00 13.14 1.53
CA TYR A 17 46.08 14.22 1.83
C TYR A 17 46.56 15.53 1.18
N VAL A 18 45.73 16.10 0.31
CA VAL A 18 45.94 17.40 -0.35
C VAL A 18 44.95 18.41 0.21
N LEU A 19 45.46 19.46 0.84
CA LEU A 19 44.67 20.57 1.35
C LEU A 19 45.08 21.87 0.66
N ILE A 20 44.13 22.51 -0.01
CA ILE A 20 44.28 23.86 -0.56
C ILE A 20 43.34 24.79 0.21
N ASN A 21 43.91 25.54 1.16
CA ASN A 21 43.15 26.51 1.92
C ASN A 21 43.03 27.83 1.15
N ASN A 22 44.08 28.64 1.05
CA ASN A 22 44.03 29.96 0.39
C ASN A 22 44.85 30.05 -0.93
N GLY A 23 45.17 28.91 -1.54
CA GLY A 23 46.02 28.87 -2.74
C GLY A 23 45.29 29.36 -4.00
N VAL A 24 45.96 30.18 -4.82
CA VAL A 24 45.43 30.67 -6.11
C VAL A 24 46.38 30.26 -7.22
N GLY A 25 45.85 29.69 -8.31
CA GLY A 25 46.63 29.32 -9.49
C GLY A 25 47.64 28.19 -9.26
N GLY A 26 47.49 27.39 -8.20
CA GLY A 26 48.38 26.27 -7.90
C GLY A 26 48.24 25.13 -8.89
N TYR A 27 49.31 24.38 -9.12
CA TYR A 27 49.33 23.21 -10.00
C TYR A 27 49.90 21.99 -9.26
N LEU A 28 49.14 20.90 -9.20
CA LEU A 28 49.58 19.62 -8.63
C LEU A 28 49.38 18.49 -9.64
N THR A 29 50.41 17.67 -9.84
CA THR A 29 50.32 16.46 -10.67
C THR A 29 50.71 15.22 -9.88
N ILE A 30 49.83 14.21 -9.92
CA ILE A 30 50.06 12.86 -9.44
C ILE A 30 50.09 11.95 -10.67
N ASN A 31 51.23 11.34 -10.99
CA ASN A 31 51.44 10.63 -12.24
C ASN A 31 52.20 9.33 -12.03
N LYS A 32 51.71 8.23 -12.61
CA LYS A 32 52.33 6.90 -12.52
C LYS A 32 52.50 6.42 -11.06
N CYS A 33 51.51 6.68 -10.22
CA CYS A 33 51.53 6.30 -8.81
C CYS A 33 50.70 5.03 -8.56
N LEU A 34 51.01 4.34 -7.45
CA LEU A 34 50.23 3.24 -6.90
C LEU A 34 49.87 3.56 -5.44
N PHE A 35 48.58 3.69 -5.16
CA PHE A 35 48.03 3.79 -3.82
C PHE A 35 47.40 2.43 -3.48
N LYS A 36 48.09 1.63 -2.67
CA LYS A 36 47.67 0.28 -2.30
C LYS A 36 47.49 0.10 -0.80
N GLU A 37 46.42 -0.58 -0.39
CA GLU A 37 46.19 -1.01 1.00
C GLU A 37 46.20 0.13 2.03
N ASN A 38 45.87 1.36 1.61
CA ASN A 38 45.81 2.50 2.53
C ASN A 38 44.48 2.53 3.27
N ARG A 39 44.49 3.03 4.51
CA ARG A 39 43.30 3.11 5.36
C ARG A 39 43.12 4.51 5.95
N ALA A 40 41.89 5.01 5.88
CA ALA A 40 41.50 6.28 6.51
C ALA A 40 40.03 6.26 6.98
N LEU A 41 39.58 7.34 7.60
CA LEU A 41 38.14 7.62 7.79
C LEU A 41 37.51 8.06 6.46
N TYR A 42 38.19 8.95 5.72
CA TYR A 42 37.79 9.43 4.40
C TYR A 42 38.96 9.40 3.41
N GLY A 43 38.71 9.04 2.14
CA GLY A 43 39.74 9.01 1.10
C GLY A 43 40.88 8.05 1.45
N GLY A 44 40.61 6.74 1.41
CA GLY A 44 41.58 5.71 1.81
C GLY A 44 42.93 5.86 1.09
N GLY A 45 42.91 5.94 -0.25
CA GLY A 45 44.11 6.22 -1.05
C GLY A 45 44.45 7.70 -1.13
N LEU A 46 43.49 8.55 -1.50
CA LEU A 46 43.67 9.99 -1.73
C LEU A 46 42.50 10.78 -1.15
N PHE A 47 42.79 11.91 -0.50
CA PHE A 47 41.81 12.91 -0.12
C PHE A 47 42.24 14.28 -0.61
N ILE A 48 41.36 14.98 -1.34
CA ILE A 48 41.56 16.36 -1.80
C ILE A 48 40.52 17.25 -1.14
N SER A 49 40.96 18.31 -0.47
CA SER A 49 40.10 19.36 0.09
C SER A 49 40.48 20.73 -0.47
N ILE A 50 39.51 21.46 -1.00
CA ILE A 50 39.62 22.88 -1.35
C ILE A 50 38.50 23.62 -0.64
N GLU A 51 38.83 24.38 0.42
CA GLU A 51 37.85 24.78 1.44
C GLU A 51 37.52 26.28 1.51
N SER A 52 38.37 27.15 0.95
CA SER A 52 38.20 28.62 0.99
C SER A 52 37.65 29.18 -0.33
N ASP A 53 36.76 30.17 -0.24
CA ASP A 53 36.27 30.92 -1.39
C ASP A 53 37.37 31.68 -2.13
N ILE A 54 38.49 31.95 -1.46
CA ILE A 54 39.67 32.62 -2.03
C ILE A 54 40.47 31.64 -2.90
N ALA A 55 40.37 30.33 -2.66
CA ALA A 55 41.09 29.35 -3.46
C ALA A 55 40.46 29.22 -4.85
N ALA A 56 41.13 29.78 -5.85
CA ALA A 56 40.63 29.84 -7.23
C ALA A 56 41.71 29.51 -8.25
N GLY A 57 41.30 28.97 -9.40
CA GLY A 57 42.19 28.69 -10.52
C GLY A 57 43.21 27.57 -10.27
N ASN A 58 43.07 26.78 -9.19
CA ASN A 58 43.96 25.66 -8.94
C ASN A 58 43.66 24.51 -9.90
N PHE A 59 44.71 23.80 -10.32
CA PHE A 59 44.62 22.66 -11.22
C PHE A 59 45.29 21.43 -10.60
N ILE A 60 44.51 20.37 -10.40
CA ILE A 60 44.99 19.08 -9.89
C ILE A 60 44.79 18.02 -10.97
N GLN A 61 45.88 17.36 -11.37
CA GLN A 61 45.85 16.29 -12.38
C GLN A 61 46.35 14.97 -11.78
N ILE A 62 45.51 13.94 -11.87
CA ILE A 62 45.84 12.57 -11.53
C ILE A 62 45.83 11.77 -12.83
N LYS A 63 46.97 11.20 -13.21
CA LYS A 63 47.08 10.44 -14.47
C LYS A 63 47.87 9.16 -14.36
N ASN A 64 47.48 8.15 -15.12
CA ASN A 64 48.16 6.84 -15.17
C ASN A 64 48.38 6.24 -13.78
N THR A 65 47.40 6.34 -12.89
CA THR A 65 47.53 6.03 -11.46
C THR A 65 46.56 4.91 -11.06
N ASN A 66 46.94 4.10 -10.08
CA ASN A 66 46.15 2.99 -9.58
C ASN A 66 45.80 3.18 -8.10
N PHE A 67 44.52 3.01 -7.76
CA PHE A 67 44.00 2.94 -6.39
C PHE A 67 43.47 1.54 -6.16
N ILE A 68 44.21 0.73 -5.39
CA ILE A 68 43.94 -0.70 -5.20
C ILE A 68 43.75 -1.02 -3.71
N GLU A 69 42.66 -1.72 -3.37
CA GLU A 69 42.47 -2.28 -2.02
C GLU A 69 42.53 -1.24 -0.87
N ASN A 70 42.18 0.02 -1.17
CA ASN A 70 42.15 1.06 -0.14
C ASN A 70 40.81 1.06 0.59
N ASN A 71 40.81 1.46 1.86
CA ASN A 71 39.67 1.36 2.76
C ASN A 71 39.36 2.71 3.45
N ALA A 72 38.13 3.20 3.29
CA ALA A 72 37.59 4.36 4.00
C ALA A 72 36.45 3.95 4.95
N SER A 73 36.69 4.06 6.26
CA SER A 73 35.79 3.52 7.29
C SER A 73 34.51 4.33 7.54
N HIS A 74 34.50 5.64 7.27
CA HIS A 74 33.32 6.48 7.45
C HIS A 74 32.62 6.79 6.13
N GLY A 75 33.35 7.16 5.09
CA GLY A 75 32.75 7.42 3.78
C GLY A 75 33.64 8.23 2.87
N GLY A 76 33.13 8.52 1.69
CA GLY A 76 33.78 9.39 0.72
C GLY A 76 35.05 8.78 0.13
N GLY A 77 34.96 7.76 -0.71
CA GLY A 77 36.10 7.32 -1.51
C GLY A 77 37.01 6.33 -0.79
N GLY A 78 36.88 5.04 -1.07
CA GLY A 78 37.90 4.07 -0.66
C GLY A 78 39.20 4.34 -1.40
N GLY A 79 39.11 4.59 -2.71
CA GLY A 79 40.24 5.06 -3.53
C GLY A 79 40.52 6.55 -3.37
N ALA A 80 39.64 7.42 -3.86
CA ALA A 80 39.82 8.88 -3.83
C ALA A 80 38.57 9.64 -3.36
N SER A 81 38.77 10.64 -2.52
CA SER A 81 37.73 11.57 -2.04
C SER A 81 38.04 12.99 -2.46
N ILE A 82 37.01 13.74 -2.86
CA ILE A 82 37.12 15.15 -3.20
C ILE A 82 36.09 15.95 -2.42
N PHE A 83 36.57 17.01 -1.77
CA PHE A 83 35.75 18.04 -1.13
C PHE A 83 36.03 19.40 -1.79
N LEU A 84 35.01 19.97 -2.44
CA LEU A 84 35.08 21.25 -3.15
C LEU A 84 34.08 22.24 -2.54
N ASN A 85 34.61 23.18 -1.77
CA ASN A 85 33.89 24.33 -1.23
C ASN A 85 34.60 25.64 -1.61
N SER A 86 34.78 25.85 -2.91
CA SER A 86 35.52 26.98 -3.48
C SER A 86 35.08 27.21 -4.92
N ASN A 87 35.60 28.26 -5.58
CA ASN A 87 35.18 28.65 -6.94
C ASN A 87 36.31 28.50 -7.97
N GLY A 88 35.97 28.07 -9.20
CA GLY A 88 36.89 28.12 -10.34
C GLY A 88 38.13 27.21 -10.27
N ASN A 89 38.08 26.08 -9.60
CA ASN A 89 39.16 25.08 -9.57
C ASN A 89 38.91 23.93 -10.54
N SER A 90 39.97 23.29 -11.01
CA SER A 90 39.91 22.20 -11.99
C SER A 90 40.60 20.95 -11.47
N ILE A 91 39.87 19.83 -11.44
CA ILE A 91 40.41 18.52 -11.08
C ILE A 91 40.21 17.55 -12.26
N LYS A 92 41.28 16.82 -12.59
CA LYS A 92 41.31 15.93 -13.76
C LYS A 92 41.85 14.55 -13.40
N PHE A 93 41.12 13.51 -13.76
CA PHE A 93 41.55 12.12 -13.72
C PHE A 93 41.70 11.57 -15.15
N GLU A 94 42.84 10.96 -15.46
CA GLU A 94 43.12 10.38 -16.77
C GLU A 94 43.76 9.01 -16.65
N ASN A 95 43.25 8.02 -17.40
CA ASN A 95 43.82 6.66 -17.41
C ASN A 95 44.06 6.13 -15.98
N THR A 96 43.07 6.28 -15.11
CA THR A 96 43.18 5.94 -13.68
C THR A 96 42.26 4.78 -13.35
N HIS A 97 42.74 3.85 -12.53
CA HIS A 97 42.02 2.63 -12.18
C HIS A 97 41.73 2.58 -10.68
N PHE A 98 40.46 2.38 -10.34
CA PHE A 98 39.97 2.18 -8.97
C PHE A 98 39.52 0.73 -8.85
N LYS A 99 40.32 -0.09 -8.15
CA LYS A 99 40.08 -1.54 -8.04
C LYS A 99 39.96 -2.00 -6.59
N SER A 100 38.92 -2.77 -6.30
CA SER A 100 38.76 -3.46 -5.00
C SER A 100 38.82 -2.53 -3.79
N ASN A 101 38.43 -1.26 -3.95
CA ASN A 101 38.40 -0.31 -2.84
C ASN A 101 37.08 -0.44 -2.08
N ILE A 102 37.15 -0.18 -0.77
CA ILE A 102 36.03 -0.36 0.15
C ILE A 102 35.73 0.97 0.85
N ALA A 103 34.46 1.37 0.85
CA ALA A 103 34.00 2.53 1.62
C ALA A 103 32.55 2.38 2.06
N LYS A 104 32.04 3.22 2.97
CA LYS A 104 30.59 3.35 3.13
C LYS A 104 29.93 4.03 1.93
N MET A 105 30.59 5.04 1.36
CA MET A 105 30.05 5.82 0.23
C MET A 105 31.14 6.07 -0.83
N GLY A 106 30.85 5.74 -2.09
CA GLY A 106 31.79 5.93 -3.21
C GLY A 106 32.99 4.99 -3.09
N GLY A 107 32.80 3.69 -3.31
CA GLY A 107 33.84 2.68 -3.04
C GLY A 107 35.18 3.00 -3.70
N GLY A 108 35.17 3.38 -4.97
CA GLY A 108 36.37 3.89 -5.65
C GLY A 108 36.55 5.40 -5.50
N PHE A 109 35.49 6.17 -5.72
CA PHE A 109 35.56 7.62 -5.85
C PHE A 109 34.37 8.32 -5.18
N SER A 110 34.62 9.46 -4.53
CA SER A 110 33.55 10.34 -4.07
C SER A 110 33.80 11.82 -4.36
N LEU A 111 32.69 12.55 -4.47
CA LEU A 111 32.67 14.00 -4.61
C LEU A 111 31.64 14.62 -3.66
N HIS A 112 32.10 15.59 -2.89
CA HIS A 112 31.27 16.52 -2.15
C HIS A 112 31.52 17.93 -2.69
N THR A 113 30.47 18.61 -3.12
CA THR A 113 30.57 19.95 -3.73
C THR A 113 29.48 20.88 -3.23
N THR A 114 29.71 22.19 -3.28
CA THR A 114 28.67 23.22 -3.12
C THR A 114 28.34 23.88 -4.46
N LYS A 115 27.28 24.70 -4.52
CA LYS A 115 27.02 25.55 -5.69
C LYS A 115 27.90 26.80 -5.65
N THR A 116 28.35 27.25 -6.81
CA THR A 116 29.30 28.36 -6.94
C THR A 116 28.65 29.55 -7.63
N GLN A 117 28.81 30.78 -7.13
CA GLN A 117 28.08 31.96 -7.63
C GLN A 117 28.65 32.52 -8.94
N THR A 118 29.97 32.53 -9.11
CA THR A 118 30.66 33.29 -10.16
C THR A 118 31.28 32.39 -11.23
N VAL A 119 32.14 31.45 -10.82
CA VAL A 119 32.85 30.52 -11.71
C VAL A 119 32.73 29.11 -11.16
N THR A 120 32.21 28.19 -11.98
CA THR A 120 32.06 26.80 -11.60
C THR A 120 33.39 26.07 -11.56
N ASN A 121 33.54 25.20 -10.57
CA ASN A 121 34.60 24.20 -10.60
C ASN A 121 34.43 23.29 -11.82
N GLN A 122 35.52 22.65 -12.22
CA GLN A 122 35.56 21.67 -13.29
C GLN A 122 36.09 20.35 -12.75
N LEU A 123 35.37 19.26 -13.04
CA LEU A 123 35.82 17.90 -12.76
C LEU A 123 35.71 17.09 -14.04
N SER A 124 36.83 16.56 -14.52
CA SER A 124 36.86 15.71 -15.71
C SER A 124 37.53 14.37 -15.42
N VAL A 125 36.91 13.29 -15.91
CA VAL A 125 37.33 11.93 -15.67
C VAL A 125 37.36 11.19 -17.01
N ASN A 126 38.56 10.90 -17.50
CA ASN A 126 38.78 10.41 -18.86
C ASN A 126 39.45 9.05 -18.84
N ASN A 127 38.93 8.09 -19.59
CA ASN A 127 39.49 6.74 -19.74
C ASN A 127 39.76 6.06 -18.38
N CYS A 128 38.85 6.22 -17.42
CA CYS A 128 39.00 5.66 -16.08
C CYS A 128 38.10 4.43 -15.91
N SER A 129 38.48 3.54 -14.98
CA SER A 129 37.71 2.33 -14.69
C SER A 129 37.53 2.05 -13.21
N TRP A 130 36.37 1.54 -12.84
CA TRP A 130 36.02 1.08 -11.51
C TRP A 130 35.68 -0.41 -11.58
N SER A 131 36.51 -1.24 -10.94
CA SER A 131 36.30 -2.68 -10.87
C SER A 131 36.28 -3.19 -9.44
N ASP A 132 35.35 -4.09 -9.16
CA ASP A 132 35.28 -4.84 -7.89
C ASP A 132 35.23 -3.95 -6.64
N ASN A 133 34.80 -2.69 -6.76
CA ASN A 133 34.69 -1.79 -5.61
C ASN A 133 33.42 -2.09 -4.82
N VAL A 134 33.49 -1.82 -3.52
CA VAL A 134 32.46 -2.19 -2.56
C VAL A 134 32.06 -0.97 -1.74
N ALA A 135 30.78 -0.60 -1.78
CA ALA A 135 30.24 0.40 -0.87
C ALA A 135 28.76 0.23 -0.57
N TYR A 136 28.27 0.88 0.50
CA TYR A 136 26.83 0.88 0.81
C TYR A 136 26.06 1.76 -0.18
N THR A 137 26.58 2.95 -0.48
CA THR A 137 26.02 3.90 -1.46
C THR A 137 27.05 4.24 -2.53
N GLY A 138 26.72 4.06 -3.80
CA GLY A 138 27.64 4.31 -4.91
C GLY A 138 28.84 3.38 -4.84
N SER A 139 28.65 2.09 -5.18
CA SER A 139 29.70 1.07 -5.05
C SER A 139 30.99 1.44 -5.78
N ALA A 140 30.90 2.15 -6.91
CA ALA A 140 32.04 2.74 -7.59
C ALA A 140 32.21 4.24 -7.28
N VAL A 141 31.15 5.02 -7.52
CA VAL A 141 31.15 6.48 -7.50
C VAL A 141 29.98 6.99 -6.68
N ALA A 142 30.22 7.95 -5.79
CA ALA A 142 29.16 8.68 -5.09
C ALA A 142 29.41 10.19 -5.13
N MET A 143 28.42 10.95 -5.58
CA MET A 143 28.53 12.40 -5.72
C MET A 143 27.34 13.09 -5.04
N VAL A 144 27.61 14.08 -4.18
CA VAL A 144 26.57 14.78 -3.42
C VAL A 144 26.85 16.27 -3.40
N ALA A 145 25.84 17.08 -3.70
CA ALA A 145 25.89 18.52 -3.50
C ALA A 145 25.33 18.88 -2.12
N TRP A 146 26.06 19.69 -1.33
CA TRP A 146 25.53 20.21 -0.06
C TRP A 146 24.52 21.33 -0.34
N LEU A 147 23.31 21.19 0.20
CA LEU A 147 22.20 22.13 -0.03
C LEU A 147 22.22 23.35 0.92
N THR A 148 23.22 23.49 1.78
CA THR A 148 23.32 24.60 2.73
C THR A 148 23.73 25.90 2.01
N TYR A 149 22.76 26.81 1.85
CA TYR A 149 22.91 28.26 1.61
C TYR A 149 23.72 28.76 0.40
N SER A 150 23.99 27.96 -0.63
CA SER A 150 24.67 28.46 -1.83
C SER A 150 23.69 28.76 -2.99
N ILE A 151 23.45 30.04 -3.27
CA ILE A 151 22.98 30.52 -4.58
C ILE A 151 24.11 30.27 -5.59
N GLY A 152 23.83 29.83 -6.81
CA GLY A 152 24.86 29.65 -7.83
C GLY A 152 24.67 28.47 -8.78
N TYR A 153 25.65 28.25 -9.63
CA TYR A 153 25.70 27.18 -10.62
C TYR A 153 26.30 25.91 -10.01
N PRO A 154 25.68 24.74 -10.22
CA PRO A 154 26.24 23.47 -9.76
C PRO A 154 27.41 23.00 -10.64
N LEU A 155 28.40 22.34 -10.03
CA LEU A 155 29.41 21.56 -10.76
C LEU A 155 28.73 20.43 -11.55
N GLN A 156 29.09 20.27 -12.82
CA GLN A 156 28.73 19.12 -13.64
C GLN A 156 29.99 18.31 -14.01
N PRO A 157 30.29 17.21 -13.30
CA PRO A 157 31.41 16.35 -13.65
C PRO A 157 31.24 15.72 -15.04
N LEU A 158 32.32 15.65 -15.81
CA LEU A 158 32.37 15.05 -17.14
C LEU A 158 33.10 13.70 -17.12
N PHE A 159 32.38 12.62 -17.41
CA PHE A 159 32.91 11.28 -17.59
C PHE A 159 33.06 10.97 -19.07
N LYS A 160 34.27 10.62 -19.51
CA LYS A 160 34.57 10.27 -20.89
C LYS A 160 35.18 8.89 -20.98
N ASN A 161 34.61 8.01 -21.82
CA ASN A 161 35.14 6.66 -22.08
C ASN A 161 35.40 5.88 -20.77
N CYS A 162 34.38 5.72 -19.93
CA CYS A 162 34.51 5.17 -18.59
C CYS A 162 33.85 3.79 -18.47
N ASN A 163 34.43 2.93 -17.63
CA ASN A 163 33.95 1.56 -17.42
C ASN A 163 33.72 1.25 -15.93
N PHE A 164 32.57 0.67 -15.61
CA PHE A 164 32.12 0.31 -14.27
C PHE A 164 31.70 -1.16 -14.26
N SER A 165 32.55 -2.03 -13.71
CA SER A 165 32.35 -3.47 -13.80
C SER A 165 32.44 -4.18 -12.45
N ASN A 166 31.53 -5.14 -12.21
CA ASN A 166 31.56 -6.01 -11.03
C ASN A 166 31.58 -5.26 -9.68
N ASN A 167 31.12 -4.01 -9.63
CA ASN A 167 31.05 -3.28 -8.37
C ASN A 167 29.84 -3.79 -7.60
N SER A 168 29.97 -3.88 -6.29
CA SER A 168 28.96 -4.52 -5.45
C SER A 168 28.65 -3.72 -4.21
N ARG A 169 27.44 -3.91 -3.70
CA ARG A 169 27.04 -3.35 -2.42
C ARG A 169 27.79 -4.03 -1.28
N SER A 170 28.23 -3.24 -0.31
CA SER A 170 28.65 -3.78 0.98
C SER A 170 27.45 -4.03 1.88
N ILE A 171 27.26 -5.28 2.32
CA ILE A 171 26.39 -5.59 3.46
C ILE A 171 27.25 -5.43 4.72
N ILE A 172 27.66 -4.20 5.03
CA ILE A 172 28.16 -3.93 6.38
C ILE A 172 26.90 -3.91 7.23
N ALA A 173 26.58 -5.04 7.85
CA ALA A 173 25.67 -5.05 8.98
C ALA A 173 26.28 -4.07 9.99
N GLU A 174 25.61 -2.94 10.24
CA GLU A 174 25.94 -2.14 11.41
C GLU A 174 25.77 -3.07 12.61
N THR A 175 26.89 -3.50 13.19
CA THR A 175 26.92 -4.38 14.36
C THR A 175 26.51 -3.66 15.64
N ASP A 176 26.11 -2.38 15.55
CA ASP A 176 25.43 -1.69 16.64
C ASP A 176 23.95 -2.06 16.64
N ILE A 177 23.67 -3.15 17.36
CA ILE A 177 22.33 -3.72 17.63
C ILE A 177 21.39 -2.67 18.27
N ASN A 178 21.93 -1.56 18.78
CA ASN A 178 21.17 -0.48 19.43
C ASN A 178 20.81 0.70 18.51
N THR A 179 21.36 0.78 17.30
CA THR A 179 21.03 1.83 16.31
C THR A 179 20.68 1.26 14.94
N ALA A 180 20.44 -0.05 14.85
CA ALA A 180 20.00 -0.72 13.64
C ALA A 180 18.63 -0.20 13.19
N PHE A 181 18.62 0.96 12.54
CA PHE A 181 17.65 1.27 11.50
C PHE A 181 17.99 0.32 10.34
N THR A 182 17.58 -0.93 10.46
CA THR A 182 17.43 -1.81 9.31
C THR A 182 16.33 -1.21 8.44
N MET A 183 16.69 -0.24 7.59
CA MET A 183 15.90 0.03 6.40
C MET A 183 16.05 -1.20 5.49
N GLN A 184 15.28 -2.24 5.79
CA GLN A 184 14.78 -3.19 4.81
C GLN A 184 13.79 -2.47 3.87
N ALA A 185 14.15 -1.29 3.37
CA ALA A 185 13.48 -0.72 2.23
C ALA A 185 14.00 -1.48 1.00
N PRO A 186 13.12 -1.97 0.13
CA PRO A 186 13.49 -2.44 -1.21
C PRO A 186 14.30 -1.40 -2.02
N ASP A 187 14.34 -0.14 -1.55
CA ASP A 187 15.16 0.97 -2.04
C ASP A 187 16.64 0.91 -1.64
N SER A 188 17.07 -0.11 -0.90
CA SER A 188 18.42 -0.16 -0.30
C SER A 188 19.57 -0.49 -1.25
N ILE A 189 19.34 -0.62 -2.56
CA ILE A 189 20.39 -0.84 -3.56
C ILE A 189 20.72 0.49 -4.26
N ILE A 190 21.59 1.28 -3.63
CA ILE A 190 21.84 2.66 -4.04
C ILE A 190 23.05 2.72 -4.99
N GLY A 191 22.83 2.44 -6.28
CA GLY A 191 23.71 2.86 -7.38
C GLY A 191 25.14 2.26 -7.44
N THR A 192 25.64 1.95 -8.64
CA THR A 192 27.08 1.83 -8.88
C THR A 192 27.70 3.21 -8.99
N LEU A 193 27.07 4.06 -9.80
CA LEU A 193 27.23 5.51 -9.77
C LEU A 193 26.00 6.10 -9.09
N TYR A 194 26.19 6.61 -7.87
CA TYR A 194 25.19 7.36 -7.14
C TYR A 194 25.44 8.86 -7.31
N THR A 195 24.39 9.61 -7.60
CA THR A 195 24.47 11.06 -7.63
C THR A 195 23.24 11.71 -7.01
N ASP A 196 23.46 12.68 -6.13
CA ASP A 196 22.41 13.48 -5.50
C ASP A 196 22.69 14.96 -5.73
N SER A 197 21.78 15.61 -6.47
CA SER A 197 21.81 17.04 -6.75
C SER A 197 23.08 17.51 -7.51
N VAL A 198 23.90 16.56 -7.99
CA VAL A 198 25.04 16.78 -8.89
C VAL A 198 24.68 16.20 -10.26
N SER A 199 24.50 17.07 -11.25
CA SER A 199 24.26 16.61 -12.63
C SER A 199 25.55 16.08 -13.24
N VAL A 200 25.48 15.05 -14.07
CA VAL A 200 26.65 14.36 -14.62
C VAL A 200 26.60 14.38 -16.14
N ALA A 201 27.71 14.71 -16.79
CA ALA A 201 27.83 14.61 -18.24
C ALA A 201 28.63 13.37 -18.64
N PHE A 202 28.15 12.66 -19.65
CA PHE A 202 28.81 11.52 -20.27
C PHE A 202 29.17 11.83 -21.73
N LYS A 203 30.37 11.41 -22.14
CA LYS A 203 30.86 11.57 -23.51
C LYS A 203 31.59 10.32 -23.99
N GLY A 204 31.33 9.93 -25.24
CA GLY A 204 31.87 8.69 -25.78
C GLY A 204 31.25 7.48 -25.08
N ASP A 205 32.06 6.49 -24.75
CA ASP A 205 31.54 5.20 -24.25
C ASP A 205 31.39 5.20 -22.72
N SER A 206 30.22 4.78 -22.24
CA SER A 206 29.93 4.62 -20.82
C SER A 206 29.40 3.22 -20.57
N ILE A 207 30.21 2.37 -19.94
CA ILE A 207 29.92 0.94 -19.81
C ILE A 207 29.68 0.61 -18.35
N PHE A 208 28.52 0.02 -18.06
CA PHE A 208 28.12 -0.50 -16.75
C PHE A 208 27.78 -1.97 -16.89
N LYS A 209 28.64 -2.84 -16.36
CA LYS A 209 28.56 -4.29 -16.57
C LYS A 209 28.61 -5.09 -15.27
N ASN A 210 27.71 -6.06 -15.14
CA ASN A 210 27.71 -7.04 -14.04
C ASN A 210 27.74 -6.40 -12.64
N ASN A 211 27.17 -5.21 -12.47
CA ASN A 211 27.17 -4.58 -11.15
C ASN A 211 26.03 -5.14 -10.31
N ASN A 212 26.34 -5.47 -9.05
CA ASN A 212 25.35 -5.87 -8.06
C ASN A 212 24.73 -4.64 -7.36
N SER A 213 24.37 -3.65 -8.17
CA SER A 213 23.54 -2.52 -7.82
C SER A 213 23.00 -1.86 -9.10
N THR A 214 21.95 -1.05 -8.99
CA THR A 214 21.47 -0.20 -10.09
C THR A 214 22.65 0.51 -10.71
N ALA A 215 22.87 0.42 -12.02
CA ALA A 215 24.09 0.98 -12.60
C ALA A 215 24.25 2.50 -12.36
N ILE A 216 23.20 3.29 -12.61
CA ILE A 216 23.16 4.71 -12.25
C ILE A 216 21.93 5.03 -11.41
N TYR A 217 22.13 5.57 -10.22
CA TYR A 217 21.06 6.02 -9.33
C TYR A 217 21.16 7.54 -9.15
N ALA A 218 20.22 8.28 -9.73
CA ALA A 218 20.23 9.73 -9.76
C ALA A 218 19.05 10.33 -8.98
N VAL A 219 19.37 11.18 -8.01
CA VAL A 219 18.40 11.92 -7.19
C VAL A 219 18.51 13.40 -7.51
N ASN A 220 17.41 14.02 -7.98
CA ASN A 220 17.36 15.45 -8.32
C ASN A 220 18.52 15.93 -9.22
N ALA A 221 18.99 15.05 -10.11
CA ALA A 221 20.17 15.25 -10.92
C ALA A 221 19.90 14.90 -12.39
N VAL A 222 20.54 15.64 -13.30
CA VAL A 222 20.42 15.40 -14.73
C VAL A 222 21.60 14.56 -15.23
N LEU A 223 21.30 13.48 -15.94
CA LEU A 223 22.26 12.64 -16.65
C LEU A 223 22.34 13.12 -18.12
N ASN A 224 23.39 13.84 -18.46
CA ASN A 224 23.56 14.46 -19.78
C ASN A 224 24.51 13.63 -20.66
N PHE A 225 23.96 12.87 -21.60
CA PHE A 225 24.72 12.14 -22.59
C PHE A 225 24.94 13.02 -23.82
N THR A 226 26.17 13.48 -24.02
CA THR A 226 26.52 14.42 -25.10
C THR A 226 26.44 13.76 -26.49
N THR A 227 26.57 14.55 -27.56
CA THR A 227 26.58 14.04 -28.94
C THR A 227 27.65 12.96 -29.16
N ASN A 228 27.30 11.92 -29.91
CA ASN A 228 28.13 10.74 -30.17
C ASN A 228 28.49 9.97 -28.89
N SER A 229 27.55 9.78 -27.97
CA SER A 229 27.77 8.96 -26.77
C SER A 229 27.13 7.59 -26.90
N THR A 230 27.81 6.57 -26.38
CA THR A 230 27.25 5.23 -26.24
C THR A 230 27.14 4.89 -24.75
N ALA A 231 26.01 4.29 -24.37
CA ALA A 231 25.79 3.84 -23.01
C ALA A 231 25.36 2.37 -23.03
N LEU A 232 26.14 1.52 -22.37
CA LEU A 232 25.86 0.10 -22.25
C LEU A 232 25.57 -0.24 -20.78
N PHE A 233 24.38 -0.77 -20.53
CA PHE A 233 23.94 -1.30 -19.25
C PHE A 233 23.69 -2.79 -19.42
N TYR A 234 24.62 -3.61 -18.97
CA TYR A 234 24.60 -5.06 -19.17
C TYR A 234 24.65 -5.82 -17.85
N ARG A 235 23.70 -6.71 -17.61
CA ARG A 235 23.68 -7.59 -16.42
C ARG A 235 23.81 -6.86 -15.08
N ASN A 236 23.20 -5.68 -14.96
CA ASN A 236 23.15 -4.97 -13.68
C ASN A 236 21.90 -5.38 -12.91
N SER A 237 22.00 -5.46 -11.58
CA SER A 237 20.88 -5.79 -10.71
C SER A 237 20.57 -4.67 -9.73
N GLY A 238 19.32 -4.23 -9.64
CA GLY A 238 18.90 -3.10 -8.80
C GLY A 238 17.71 -3.41 -7.90
N GLY A 239 17.45 -2.53 -6.94
CA GLY A 239 16.22 -2.57 -6.13
C GLY A 239 15.04 -2.16 -7.00
N ASN A 240 15.14 -0.92 -7.46
CA ASN A 240 14.34 -0.27 -8.49
C ASN A 240 15.30 0.19 -9.60
N GLY A 241 15.04 -0.15 -10.87
CA GLY A 241 15.96 0.20 -11.96
C GLY A 241 17.21 -0.68 -11.96
N GLY A 242 17.31 -1.70 -12.81
CA GLY A 242 18.57 -2.44 -12.96
C GLY A 242 19.65 -1.60 -13.66
N GLY A 243 19.27 -0.92 -14.74
CA GLY A 243 20.14 0.01 -15.46
C GLY A 243 20.19 1.39 -14.82
N ILE A 244 19.08 2.12 -14.83
CA ILE A 244 19.01 3.50 -14.32
C ILE A 244 17.79 3.66 -13.40
N ALA A 245 18.01 4.30 -12.26
CA ALA A 245 16.96 4.84 -11.39
C ALA A 245 17.01 6.36 -11.36
N LEU A 246 15.88 7.01 -11.62
CA LEU A 246 15.69 8.46 -11.62
C LEU A 246 14.69 8.83 -10.53
N ILE A 247 15.11 9.62 -9.55
CA ILE A 247 14.30 9.98 -8.38
C ILE A 247 14.10 11.51 -8.31
N GLY A 248 12.87 11.92 -8.01
CA GLY A 248 12.50 13.31 -7.79
C GLY A 248 12.43 14.07 -9.12
N SER A 249 13.29 15.07 -9.28
CA SER A 249 13.41 15.87 -10.52
C SER A 249 14.47 15.34 -11.50
N ALA A 250 15.04 14.16 -11.25
CA ALA A 250 16.07 13.57 -12.09
C ALA A 250 15.57 13.27 -13.52
N ALA A 251 16.46 13.42 -14.49
CA ALA A 251 16.14 13.19 -15.90
C ALA A 251 17.38 12.80 -16.72
N ILE A 252 17.16 12.15 -17.85
CA ILE A 252 18.16 11.84 -18.86
C ILE A 252 18.02 12.85 -19.99
N ILE A 253 19.10 13.52 -20.36
CA ILE A 253 19.20 14.35 -21.57
C ILE A 253 20.13 13.66 -22.55
N VAL A 254 19.65 13.44 -23.78
CA VAL A 254 20.42 12.73 -24.81
C VAL A 254 20.77 13.64 -25.99
N GLY A 255 21.99 13.47 -26.50
CA GLY A 255 22.53 14.15 -27.67
C GLY A 255 22.36 13.36 -28.97
N LYS A 256 22.68 14.02 -30.09
CA LYS A 256 22.66 13.42 -31.44
C LYS A 256 23.60 12.22 -31.55
N ASN A 257 23.28 11.31 -32.46
CA ASN A 257 24.08 10.12 -32.81
C ASN A 257 24.44 9.27 -31.57
N SER A 258 23.54 9.19 -30.61
CA SER A 258 23.80 8.45 -29.37
C SER A 258 23.05 7.10 -29.37
N SER A 259 23.60 6.12 -28.67
CA SER A 259 23.00 4.78 -28.59
C SER A 259 23.02 4.27 -27.15
N PHE A 260 21.88 3.77 -26.71
CA PHE A 260 21.67 3.24 -25.36
C PHE A 260 21.25 1.78 -25.46
N ASN A 261 22.00 0.91 -24.80
CA ASN A 261 21.71 -0.51 -24.78
C ASN A 261 21.51 -0.98 -23.33
N PHE A 262 20.30 -1.46 -23.03
CA PHE A 262 19.92 -2.09 -21.79
C PHE A 262 19.67 -3.56 -22.07
N THR A 263 20.61 -4.42 -21.68
CA THR A 263 20.51 -5.85 -21.92
C THR A 263 20.69 -6.64 -20.62
N GLU A 264 19.80 -7.61 -20.36
CA GLU A 264 19.89 -8.53 -19.22
C GLU A 264 19.92 -7.81 -17.85
N ASN A 265 19.30 -6.63 -17.69
CA ASN A 265 19.23 -5.95 -16.40
C ASN A 265 18.02 -6.42 -15.58
N ASN A 266 18.21 -6.55 -14.27
CA ASN A 266 17.19 -7.08 -13.37
C ASN A 266 16.88 -6.09 -12.23
N ALA A 267 15.61 -5.98 -11.85
CA ALA A 267 15.17 -5.21 -10.70
C ALA A 267 14.35 -6.07 -9.73
N THR A 268 14.52 -5.86 -8.42
CA THR A 268 13.75 -6.60 -7.41
C THR A 268 12.32 -6.11 -7.24
N VAL A 269 11.99 -4.89 -7.68
CA VAL A 269 10.65 -4.31 -7.53
C VAL A 269 10.10 -3.82 -8.86
N HIS A 270 10.68 -2.75 -9.43
CA HIS A 270 10.16 -2.11 -10.63
C HIS A 270 11.24 -1.71 -11.63
N GLY A 271 10.87 -1.76 -12.92
CA GLY A 271 11.65 -1.24 -14.05
C GLY A 271 13.02 -1.89 -14.21
N GLY A 272 13.10 -3.06 -14.87
CA GLY A 272 14.36 -3.80 -15.06
C GLY A 272 15.48 -2.98 -15.72
N ALA A 273 15.14 -2.17 -16.72
CA ALA A 273 16.09 -1.25 -17.35
C ALA A 273 16.06 0.14 -16.72
N ILE A 274 14.89 0.78 -16.72
CA ILE A 274 14.71 2.16 -16.25
C ILE A 274 13.58 2.22 -15.24
N TYR A 275 13.87 2.82 -14.10
CA TYR A 275 12.89 3.19 -13.08
C TYR A 275 12.86 4.72 -12.92
N ALA A 276 11.69 5.32 -13.05
CA ALA A 276 11.50 6.76 -12.93
C ALA A 276 10.44 7.11 -11.87
N PHE A 277 10.90 7.53 -10.70
CA PHE A 277 10.06 8.03 -9.62
C PHE A 277 9.98 9.57 -9.67
N ILE A 278 9.04 10.07 -10.46
CA ILE A 278 8.85 11.49 -10.70
C ILE A 278 7.87 12.05 -9.67
N THR A 279 8.30 13.07 -8.94
CA THR A 279 7.48 13.77 -7.92
C THR A 279 6.93 15.11 -8.38
N SER A 280 7.39 15.62 -9.54
CA SER A 280 6.92 16.89 -10.10
C SER A 280 5.52 16.75 -10.68
N GLN A 281 4.65 17.73 -10.38
CA GLN A 281 3.24 17.77 -10.80
C GLN A 281 2.92 18.88 -11.81
N HIS A 282 3.91 19.45 -12.51
CA HIS A 282 3.66 20.57 -13.44
C HIS A 282 3.01 20.09 -14.75
N HIS A 283 1.68 20.23 -14.83
CA HIS A 283 0.86 19.78 -15.98
C HIS A 283 1.01 20.64 -17.25
N ASP A 284 1.57 21.84 -17.15
CA ASP A 284 1.51 22.83 -18.23
C ASP A 284 2.53 22.60 -19.37
N LEU A 285 3.51 21.71 -19.18
CA LEU A 285 4.64 21.51 -20.10
C LEU A 285 4.80 20.05 -20.55
N ILE A 286 3.77 19.54 -21.23
CA ILE A 286 3.76 18.23 -21.88
C ILE A 286 4.99 18.09 -22.83
N SER A 287 5.64 16.93 -22.85
CA SER A 287 6.88 16.58 -23.58
C SER A 287 8.19 17.17 -23.05
N ILE A 288 8.19 18.41 -22.53
CA ILE A 288 9.40 19.08 -22.04
C ILE A 288 9.86 18.48 -20.70
N ASN A 289 8.89 18.08 -19.87
CA ASN A 289 9.14 17.55 -18.53
C ASN A 289 9.32 16.03 -18.47
N CYS A 290 9.29 15.31 -19.60
CA CYS A 290 9.55 13.87 -19.61
C CYS A 290 10.88 13.53 -18.94
N PHE A 291 10.98 12.40 -18.24
CA PHE A 291 12.22 11.96 -17.60
C PHE A 291 13.31 11.56 -18.60
N VAL A 292 12.97 11.38 -19.87
CA VAL A 292 13.94 11.33 -20.98
C VAL A 292 13.67 12.47 -21.95
N ARG A 293 14.72 13.25 -22.24
CA ARG A 293 14.66 14.47 -23.04
C ARG A 293 15.76 14.48 -24.08
N TYR A 294 15.55 15.24 -25.14
CA TYR A 294 16.59 15.52 -26.12
C TYR A 294 17.18 16.90 -25.89
N PHE A 295 18.49 17.03 -26.13
CA PHE A 295 19.20 18.29 -25.90
C PHE A 295 18.54 19.47 -26.63
N LYS A 296 17.95 19.23 -27.82
CA LYS A 296 17.16 20.21 -28.57
C LYS A 296 15.69 19.95 -28.32
N GLN A 297 15.14 20.63 -27.31
CA GLN A 297 13.77 20.44 -26.81
C GLN A 297 12.66 20.67 -27.87
N SER A 298 12.95 21.40 -28.95
CA SER A 298 12.00 21.61 -30.05
C SER A 298 11.81 20.40 -30.97
N ASN A 299 12.70 19.40 -30.91
CA ASN A 299 12.61 18.22 -31.76
C ASN A 299 11.72 17.15 -31.13
N LYS A 300 10.83 16.56 -31.94
CA LYS A 300 9.93 15.49 -31.50
C LYS A 300 10.67 14.17 -31.34
N PRO A 301 10.23 13.23 -30.47
CA PRO A 301 10.89 11.94 -30.25
C PRO A 301 11.20 11.14 -31.51
N ASN A 302 10.30 11.17 -32.51
CA ASN A 302 10.51 10.47 -33.78
C ASN A 302 11.64 11.06 -34.64
N GLU A 303 12.02 12.32 -34.39
CA GLU A 303 13.08 13.05 -35.09
C GLU A 303 14.43 12.94 -34.37
N TRP A 304 14.48 12.26 -33.23
CA TRP A 304 15.71 12.09 -32.47
C TRP A 304 16.65 11.17 -33.25
N ASN A 305 17.90 11.62 -33.40
CA ASN A 305 18.96 10.76 -33.93
C ASN A 305 19.63 10.01 -32.78
N THR A 306 18.83 9.26 -32.04
CA THR A 306 19.23 8.49 -30.85
C THR A 306 18.46 7.18 -30.86
N SER A 307 19.12 6.08 -30.52
CA SER A 307 18.48 4.76 -30.46
C SER A 307 18.55 4.17 -29.06
N PHE A 308 17.47 3.53 -28.64
CA PHE A 308 17.38 2.82 -27.37
C PHE A 308 17.02 1.37 -27.62
N TYR A 309 17.78 0.47 -27.02
CA TYR A 309 17.65 -0.98 -27.16
C TYR A 309 17.38 -1.58 -25.78
N PHE A 310 16.34 -2.40 -25.68
CA PHE A 310 15.95 -3.09 -24.45
C PHE A 310 15.76 -4.58 -24.75
N TYR A 311 16.63 -5.40 -24.18
CA TYR A 311 16.60 -6.85 -24.33
C TYR A 311 16.73 -7.54 -22.98
N ASP A 312 15.92 -8.57 -22.74
CA ASP A 312 15.94 -9.42 -21.53
C ASP A 312 15.98 -8.64 -20.20
N ASN A 313 15.26 -7.51 -20.11
CA ASN A 313 15.17 -6.76 -18.86
C ASN A 313 13.96 -7.22 -18.04
N ASN A 314 14.13 -7.41 -16.74
CA ASN A 314 13.13 -8.04 -15.88
C ASN A 314 12.96 -7.28 -14.55
N ALA A 315 11.74 -7.23 -14.02
CA ALA A 315 11.47 -6.82 -12.65
C ALA A 315 10.48 -7.79 -11.98
N MET A 316 10.86 -8.38 -10.83
CA MET A 316 10.05 -9.39 -10.11
C MET A 316 9.54 -10.56 -10.98
N GLY A 317 10.32 -11.02 -11.96
CA GLY A 317 9.86 -12.08 -12.88
C GLY A 317 8.81 -11.63 -13.88
N LYS A 318 8.58 -10.32 -14.03
CA LYS A 318 7.71 -9.70 -15.03
C LYS A 318 8.58 -8.97 -16.06
N ASN A 319 8.17 -9.01 -17.33
CA ASN A 319 8.76 -8.22 -18.41
C ASN A 319 8.38 -6.72 -18.26
N GLU A 320 8.75 -6.09 -17.15
CA GLU A 320 8.60 -4.66 -16.88
C GLU A 320 9.96 -3.99 -17.08
N THR A 321 10.28 -3.69 -18.33
CA THR A 321 11.54 -3.03 -18.72
C THR A 321 11.59 -1.58 -18.22
N ILE A 322 10.51 -0.83 -18.37
CA ILE A 322 10.43 0.58 -17.95
C ILE A 322 9.28 0.75 -16.97
N PHE A 323 9.59 1.29 -15.80
CA PHE A 323 8.58 1.75 -14.85
C PHE A 323 8.68 3.26 -14.65
N ALA A 324 7.54 3.95 -14.66
CA ALA A 324 7.46 5.36 -14.31
C ALA A 324 6.25 5.65 -13.42
N THR A 325 6.35 6.64 -12.54
CA THR A 325 5.20 7.06 -11.72
C THR A 325 4.03 7.59 -12.58
N THR A 326 4.35 8.26 -13.69
CA THR A 326 3.40 8.67 -14.72
C THR A 326 4.10 8.84 -16.07
N LEU A 327 3.38 8.59 -17.16
CA LEU A 327 3.78 8.89 -18.54
C LEU A 327 3.15 10.17 -19.09
N ASP A 328 2.36 10.90 -18.31
CA ASP A 328 1.65 12.10 -18.76
C ASP A 328 2.62 13.13 -19.38
N TYR A 329 3.78 13.32 -18.75
CA TYR A 329 4.84 14.22 -19.24
C TYR A 329 5.63 13.68 -20.43
N CYS A 330 5.55 12.36 -20.66
CA CYS A 330 6.19 11.65 -21.76
C CYS A 330 5.21 11.39 -22.90
N SER A 331 4.53 12.45 -23.31
CA SER A 331 3.63 12.48 -24.46
C SER A 331 3.86 13.75 -25.29
N TRP A 332 3.45 13.75 -26.56
CA TRP A 332 3.46 14.96 -27.41
C TRP A 332 2.21 15.00 -28.29
N GLN A 333 1.86 16.20 -28.76
CA GLN A 333 0.72 16.39 -29.66
C GLN A 333 1.14 16.28 -31.13
N GLU A 334 0.42 15.47 -31.91
CA GLU A 334 0.59 15.35 -33.35
C GLU A 334 -0.78 15.31 -34.04
N LYS A 335 -1.11 16.36 -34.81
CA LYS A 335 -2.38 16.45 -35.58
C LYS A 335 -3.62 16.15 -34.72
N ASN A 336 -3.73 16.79 -33.55
CA ASN A 336 -4.81 16.61 -32.56
C ASN A 336 -4.90 15.21 -31.94
N LYS A 337 -3.86 14.37 -32.06
CA LYS A 337 -3.72 13.11 -31.32
C LYS A 337 -2.55 13.20 -30.36
N THR A 338 -2.78 12.77 -29.11
CA THR A 338 -1.72 12.61 -28.12
C THR A 338 -0.97 11.32 -28.42
N ARG A 339 0.34 11.41 -28.65
CA ARG A 339 1.23 10.27 -28.88
C ARG A 339 2.10 10.07 -27.64
N ARG A 340 2.35 8.81 -27.28
CA ARG A 340 3.22 8.46 -26.14
C ARG A 340 4.64 8.24 -26.60
N PHE A 341 5.62 8.70 -25.81
CA PHE A 341 7.06 8.62 -26.11
C PHE A 341 7.53 7.22 -26.48
N PHE A 342 7.17 6.24 -25.67
CA PHE A 342 7.70 4.88 -25.77
C PHE A 342 6.88 3.97 -26.70
N CYS A 343 5.60 4.28 -26.91
CA CYS A 343 4.63 3.39 -27.56
C CYS A 343 4.18 3.91 -28.93
N ASN A 344 5.11 4.12 -29.87
CA ASN A 344 4.79 4.62 -31.21
C ASN A 344 5.41 3.74 -32.31
N ASP A 345 4.73 3.60 -33.46
CA ASP A 345 5.18 2.77 -34.59
C ASP A 345 6.47 3.29 -35.25
N LYS A 346 6.79 4.57 -35.05
CA LYS A 346 8.04 5.22 -35.48
C LYS A 346 9.05 5.39 -34.33
N SER A 347 8.84 4.69 -33.22
CA SER A 347 9.68 4.82 -32.03
C SER A 347 11.12 4.41 -32.33
N LYS A 348 12.06 5.14 -31.72
CA LYS A 348 13.48 4.76 -31.64
C LYS A 348 13.75 3.79 -30.47
N TRP A 349 12.68 3.34 -29.82
CA TRP A 349 12.66 2.47 -28.66
C TRP A 349 12.42 1.04 -29.17
N LYS A 350 13.47 0.22 -29.16
CA LYS A 350 13.41 -1.16 -29.62
C LYS A 350 13.30 -2.08 -28.41
N PHE A 351 12.14 -2.69 -28.26
CA PHE A 351 11.86 -3.74 -27.29
C PHE A 351 12.06 -5.13 -27.92
N GLU A 352 11.77 -6.18 -27.15
CA GLU A 352 11.78 -7.56 -27.64
C GLU A 352 10.91 -7.77 -28.89
N PRO A 353 11.33 -8.60 -29.87
CA PRO A 353 10.62 -8.80 -31.14
C PRO A 353 9.14 -9.21 -31.00
N ASP A 354 8.80 -9.98 -29.96
CA ASP A 354 7.45 -10.49 -29.70
C ASP A 354 6.71 -9.74 -28.57
N SER A 355 7.26 -8.60 -28.14
CA SER A 355 6.70 -7.79 -27.05
C SER A 355 6.03 -6.52 -27.57
N SER A 356 5.13 -5.98 -26.76
CA SER A 356 4.48 -4.71 -27.03
C SER A 356 4.85 -3.70 -25.95
N CYS A 357 4.81 -2.41 -26.30
CA CYS A 357 5.09 -1.35 -25.32
C CYS A 357 4.21 -1.44 -24.07
N GLN A 358 2.96 -1.90 -24.19
CA GLN A 358 2.04 -2.09 -23.06
C GLN A 358 2.48 -3.24 -22.12
N LYS A 359 3.25 -4.21 -22.61
CA LYS A 359 3.83 -5.27 -21.76
C LYS A 359 5.06 -4.75 -21.02
N GLU A 360 5.93 -4.06 -21.75
CA GLU A 360 7.27 -3.61 -21.30
C GLU A 360 7.28 -2.35 -20.44
N VAL A 361 6.29 -1.47 -20.62
CA VAL A 361 6.18 -0.20 -19.92
C VAL A 361 5.00 -0.28 -18.96
N SER A 362 5.21 0.10 -17.71
CA SER A 362 4.16 0.11 -16.69
C SER A 362 4.25 1.36 -15.82
N THR A 363 3.11 1.78 -15.27
CA THR A 363 3.05 2.93 -14.36
C THR A 363 2.23 2.64 -13.12
N LEU A 364 2.24 3.59 -12.17
CA LEU A 364 1.21 3.64 -11.14
C LEU A 364 -0.19 3.78 -11.77
N PRO A 365 -1.26 3.42 -11.02
CA PRO A 365 -2.63 3.64 -11.46
C PRO A 365 -2.82 5.05 -12.00
N ALA A 366 -3.42 5.16 -13.18
CA ALA A 366 -3.76 6.40 -13.85
C ALA A 366 -5.26 6.69 -13.79
N ASN A 367 -6.06 5.63 -13.76
CA ASN A 367 -7.50 5.70 -13.65
C ASN A 367 -7.98 4.58 -12.74
N ILE A 368 -8.89 4.91 -11.83
CA ILE A 368 -9.51 3.95 -10.94
C ILE A 368 -11.02 4.09 -11.10
N LYS A 369 -11.65 3.01 -11.56
CA LYS A 369 -13.09 2.95 -11.78
C LYS A 369 -13.75 2.01 -10.79
N THR A 370 -14.93 2.39 -10.34
CA THR A 370 -15.80 1.57 -9.49
C THR A 370 -16.88 0.96 -10.38
N HIS A 371 -17.09 -0.36 -10.33
CA HIS A 371 -18.18 -0.97 -11.10
C HIS A 371 -19.59 -0.68 -10.53
N MET A 372 -19.66 -0.21 -9.28
CA MET A 372 -20.92 0.05 -8.58
C MET A 372 -21.08 1.53 -8.28
N ASN A 373 -22.21 2.11 -8.69
CA ASN A 373 -22.55 3.50 -8.37
C ASN A 373 -22.79 3.72 -6.87
N ARG A 374 -23.21 2.67 -6.13
CA ARG A 374 -23.41 2.68 -4.68
C ARG A 374 -22.96 1.35 -4.08
N VAL A 375 -22.11 1.38 -3.06
CA VAL A 375 -21.68 0.19 -2.33
C VAL A 375 -22.37 0.15 -0.96
N LYS A 376 -23.08 -0.95 -0.69
CA LYS A 376 -23.75 -1.21 0.59
C LYS A 376 -22.72 -1.67 1.61
N VAL A 377 -22.68 -1.00 2.75
CA VAL A 377 -21.67 -1.23 3.80
C VAL A 377 -22.33 -1.34 5.16
N ILE A 378 -21.88 -2.30 5.98
CA ILE A 378 -22.32 -2.46 7.37
C ILE A 378 -21.21 -1.91 8.28
N PRO A 379 -21.51 -1.05 9.27
CA PRO A 379 -20.51 -0.49 10.17
C PRO A 379 -19.65 -1.58 10.87
N GLY A 380 -18.34 -1.53 10.65
CA GLY A 380 -17.35 -2.49 11.16
C GLY A 380 -17.15 -3.77 10.33
N MET A 381 -17.88 -3.96 9.22
CA MET A 381 -17.69 -5.10 8.32
C MET A 381 -16.70 -4.77 7.20
N LEU A 382 -15.75 -5.68 6.95
CA LEU A 382 -14.87 -5.61 5.79
C LEU A 382 -15.67 -5.82 4.50
N THR A 383 -15.81 -4.76 3.71
CA THR A 383 -16.58 -4.76 2.46
C THR A 383 -15.64 -4.62 1.26
N ASN A 384 -15.84 -5.45 0.23
CA ASN A 384 -15.06 -5.37 -1.01
C ASN A 384 -15.65 -4.30 -1.95
N MET A 385 -14.78 -3.44 -2.46
CA MET A 385 -15.13 -2.27 -3.27
C MET A 385 -15.13 -2.55 -4.77
N ASN A 386 -14.60 -3.69 -5.23
CA ASN A 386 -14.50 -4.06 -6.66
C ASN A 386 -13.92 -2.92 -7.53
N LEU A 387 -12.91 -2.23 -7.02
CA LEU A 387 -12.17 -1.22 -7.77
C LEU A 387 -11.34 -1.88 -8.86
N ASN A 388 -11.36 -1.28 -10.06
CA ASN A 388 -10.50 -1.65 -11.17
C ASN A 388 -9.58 -0.47 -11.51
N ALA A 389 -8.28 -0.68 -11.37
CA ALA A 389 -7.27 0.32 -11.68
C ALA A 389 -6.56 -0.03 -12.99
N THR A 390 -6.39 0.98 -13.84
CA THR A 390 -5.56 0.88 -15.05
C THR A 390 -4.44 1.91 -14.99
N ASP A 391 -3.26 1.51 -15.44
CA ASP A 391 -2.08 2.37 -15.56
C ASP A 391 -2.21 3.31 -16.78
N ASP A 392 -1.19 4.13 -17.05
CA ASP A 392 -1.20 5.04 -18.20
C ASP A 392 -1.26 4.25 -19.50
N THR A 393 -0.66 3.06 -19.59
CA THR A 393 -0.67 2.26 -20.81
C THR A 393 -2.02 1.61 -21.12
N GLY A 394 -2.92 1.58 -20.14
CA GLY A 394 -4.23 0.91 -20.17
C GLY A 394 -4.20 -0.51 -19.60
N LYS A 395 -3.08 -0.94 -19.02
CA LYS A 395 -2.88 -2.24 -18.38
C LYS A 395 -3.47 -2.22 -16.97
N THR A 396 -4.11 -3.32 -16.57
CA THR A 396 -4.69 -3.44 -15.22
C THR A 396 -3.59 -3.51 -14.16
N VAL A 397 -3.74 -2.72 -13.10
CA VAL A 397 -2.85 -2.71 -11.93
C VAL A 397 -3.48 -3.53 -10.82
N SER A 398 -2.79 -4.60 -10.40
CA SER A 398 -3.31 -5.56 -9.42
C SER A 398 -3.21 -5.09 -7.97
N SER A 399 -2.32 -4.16 -7.67
CA SER A 399 -2.03 -3.71 -6.30
C SER A 399 -1.80 -2.21 -6.26
N PHE A 400 -2.58 -1.50 -5.44
CA PHE A 400 -2.43 -0.08 -5.19
C PHE A 400 -3.00 0.28 -3.82
N ILE A 401 -2.51 1.37 -3.24
CA ILE A 401 -2.90 1.83 -1.92
C ILE A 401 -3.74 3.10 -2.05
N LEU A 402 -4.93 3.09 -1.46
CA LEU A 402 -5.78 4.27 -1.34
C LEU A 402 -5.90 4.73 0.10
N THR A 403 -5.83 6.03 0.29
CA THR A 403 -6.17 6.71 1.54
C THR A 403 -7.62 7.16 1.48
N VAL A 404 -8.47 6.79 2.44
CA VAL A 404 -9.90 7.17 2.40
C VAL A 404 -10.22 8.18 3.47
N THR A 405 -10.85 9.28 3.05
CA THR A 405 -11.31 10.37 3.92
C THR A 405 -12.80 10.63 3.71
N SER A 406 -13.47 11.10 4.76
CA SER A 406 -14.88 11.52 4.67
C SER A 406 -14.97 12.89 4.00
N SER A 407 -15.86 13.05 3.03
CA SER A 407 -16.10 14.33 2.35
C SER A 407 -16.90 15.27 3.27
N GLY A 408 -16.34 16.43 3.60
CA GLY A 408 -16.90 17.40 4.55
C GLY A 408 -18.33 17.85 4.24
N ASN A 409 -19.26 17.41 5.10
CA ASN A 409 -20.45 18.10 5.62
C ASN A 409 -21.21 17.19 6.60
N ASP A 410 -20.95 15.88 6.55
CA ASP A 410 -21.44 14.91 7.54
C ASP A 410 -20.35 14.63 8.60
N ASN A 411 -20.42 15.32 9.74
CA ASN A 411 -19.59 15.10 10.94
C ASN A 411 -19.82 13.71 11.61
N TYR A 412 -20.38 12.75 10.89
CA TYR A 412 -21.02 11.55 11.41
C TYR A 412 -20.36 10.23 11.02
N ASP A 413 -19.48 10.11 10.02
CA ASP A 413 -18.83 8.82 9.72
C ASP A 413 -17.31 8.95 9.57
N THR A 414 -16.57 7.99 10.12
CA THR A 414 -15.11 7.94 10.06
C THR A 414 -14.65 6.60 9.49
N VAL A 415 -13.66 6.60 8.60
CA VAL A 415 -13.08 5.34 8.12
C VAL A 415 -12.18 4.76 9.21
N GLU A 416 -12.33 3.48 9.52
CA GLU A 416 -11.47 2.82 10.50
C GLU A 416 -10.06 2.60 9.95
N THR A 417 -9.99 2.21 8.68
CA THR A 417 -8.76 1.91 7.96
C THR A 417 -8.40 3.08 7.05
N GLN A 418 -7.41 3.85 7.45
CA GLN A 418 -6.91 4.97 6.65
C GLN A 418 -6.36 4.49 5.30
N TYR A 419 -5.91 3.23 5.17
CA TYR A 419 -5.31 2.67 3.96
C TYR A 419 -6.05 1.42 3.44
N ILE A 420 -6.31 1.35 2.13
CA ILE A 420 -6.87 0.20 1.42
C ILE A 420 -5.82 -0.36 0.46
N SER A 421 -5.32 -1.57 0.72
CA SER A 421 -4.43 -2.33 -0.18
C SER A 421 -5.14 -3.48 -0.91
N ASP A 422 -6.17 -4.05 -0.29
CA ASP A 422 -6.82 -5.31 -0.72
C ASP A 422 -8.21 -5.09 -1.32
N ASN A 423 -8.50 -3.87 -1.79
CA ASN A 423 -9.83 -3.50 -2.28
C ASN A 423 -10.94 -3.64 -1.21
N ARG A 424 -10.59 -3.68 0.07
CA ARG A 424 -11.51 -3.86 1.20
C ARG A 424 -11.48 -2.67 2.14
N ILE A 425 -12.65 -2.24 2.62
CA ILE A 425 -12.81 -1.12 3.55
C ILE A 425 -13.64 -1.54 4.77
N SER A 426 -13.32 -0.97 5.95
CA SER A 426 -14.16 -0.99 7.15
C SER A 426 -14.51 0.44 7.55
N ILE A 427 -15.78 0.69 7.86
CA ILE A 427 -16.32 2.02 8.12
C ILE A 427 -16.91 2.07 9.52
N LEU A 428 -16.69 3.18 10.20
CA LEU A 428 -17.29 3.49 11.50
C LEU A 428 -18.40 4.49 11.30
N SER A 429 -19.58 4.21 11.87
CA SER A 429 -20.74 5.09 11.74
C SER A 429 -21.16 5.69 13.08
N LYS A 430 -21.30 7.02 13.14
CA LYS A 430 -21.67 7.77 14.35
C LYS A 430 -23.17 8.02 14.31
N ASN A 431 -23.89 7.22 15.10
CA ASN A 431 -25.27 7.44 15.57
C ASN A 431 -26.41 7.34 14.55
N LYS A 432 -26.18 7.07 13.26
CA LYS A 432 -27.26 6.84 12.30
C LYS A 432 -26.97 5.62 11.43
N SER A 433 -28.01 4.82 11.17
CA SER A 433 -27.99 3.76 10.17
C SER A 433 -28.96 4.12 9.05
N ASN A 434 -28.77 3.52 7.87
CA ASN A 434 -29.61 3.75 6.70
C ASN A 434 -29.52 5.18 6.14
N HIS A 435 -28.30 5.62 5.85
CA HIS A 435 -28.04 6.89 5.16
C HIS A 435 -26.94 6.73 4.10
N SER A 436 -26.88 7.68 3.18
CA SER A 436 -25.82 7.74 2.18
C SER A 436 -24.68 8.59 2.69
N ALA A 437 -23.45 8.14 2.48
CA ALA A 437 -22.23 8.88 2.81
C ALA A 437 -21.32 8.92 1.57
N VAL A 438 -20.58 10.02 1.42
CA VAL A 438 -19.62 10.19 0.32
C VAL A 438 -18.22 10.21 0.90
N PHE A 439 -17.38 9.29 0.42
CA PHE A 439 -15.98 9.21 0.78
C PHE A 439 -15.12 9.60 -0.41
N ILE A 440 -13.99 10.22 -0.13
CA ILE A 440 -12.94 10.50 -1.11
C ILE A 440 -11.84 9.50 -0.85
N ALA A 441 -11.57 8.63 -1.82
CA ALA A 441 -10.38 7.80 -1.79
C ALA A 441 -9.30 8.44 -2.67
N GLN A 442 -8.15 8.66 -2.09
CA GLN A 442 -7.01 9.29 -2.72
C GLN A 442 -5.87 8.28 -2.84
N SER A 443 -5.30 8.07 -4.03
CA SER A 443 -4.12 7.22 -4.16
C SER A 443 -2.91 7.80 -3.42
N ALA A 444 -2.06 6.91 -2.89
CA ALA A 444 -0.83 7.32 -2.22
C ALA A 444 0.15 8.03 -3.17
N PHE A 445 0.93 8.97 -2.62
CA PHE A 445 2.01 9.71 -3.29
C PHE A 445 2.92 8.76 -4.10
N PRO A 446 3.41 9.14 -5.30
CA PRO A 446 3.51 10.50 -5.87
C PRO A 446 2.40 10.93 -6.85
N ARG A 447 1.50 10.01 -7.23
CA ARG A 447 0.36 10.34 -8.08
C ARG A 447 -0.92 10.30 -7.23
N SER A 448 -1.55 11.45 -7.06
CA SER A 448 -2.81 11.58 -6.31
C SER A 448 -3.99 11.55 -7.27
N ILE A 449 -4.76 10.47 -7.22
CA ILE A 449 -6.03 10.31 -7.93
C ILE A 449 -7.12 10.26 -6.88
N ASP A 450 -8.05 11.19 -6.99
CA ASP A 450 -9.21 11.26 -6.11
C ASP A 450 -10.41 10.59 -6.78
N ILE A 451 -10.94 9.56 -6.13
CA ILE A 451 -12.20 8.92 -6.51
C ILE A 451 -13.27 9.24 -5.48
N LYS A 452 -14.45 9.63 -5.95
CA LYS A 452 -15.63 9.79 -5.10
C LYS A 452 -16.34 8.46 -5.01
N ILE A 453 -16.46 7.95 -3.79
CA ILE A 453 -17.12 6.70 -3.49
C ILE A 453 -18.43 7.02 -2.77
N GLN A 454 -19.55 6.64 -3.38
CA GLN A 454 -20.86 6.76 -2.76
C GLN A 454 -21.19 5.45 -2.04
N LEU A 455 -21.42 5.55 -0.74
CA LEU A 455 -21.71 4.43 0.13
C LEU A 455 -23.13 4.54 0.68
N GLU A 456 -23.79 3.40 0.80
CA GLU A 456 -25.08 3.25 1.47
C GLU A 456 -24.81 2.49 2.77
N ILE A 457 -24.81 3.21 3.90
CA ILE A 457 -24.58 2.61 5.22
C ILE A 457 -25.85 1.91 5.63
N GLU A 458 -25.82 0.59 5.59
CA GLU A 458 -26.94 -0.26 6.00
C GLU A 458 -27.04 -0.34 7.52
N GLU A 459 -28.23 -0.70 7.98
CA GLU A 459 -28.45 -0.99 9.39
C GLU A 459 -27.72 -2.26 9.84
N CYS A 460 -27.33 -2.30 11.12
CA CYS A 460 -26.75 -3.50 11.70
C CYS A 460 -27.71 -4.69 11.54
N PRO A 461 -27.22 -5.86 11.11
CA PRO A 461 -28.06 -7.03 10.93
C PRO A 461 -28.67 -7.49 12.27
N PRO A 462 -29.83 -8.17 12.24
CA PRO A 462 -30.45 -8.72 13.44
C PRO A 462 -29.46 -9.51 14.33
N GLY A 463 -29.42 -9.15 15.61
CA GLY A 463 -28.45 -9.70 16.58
C GLY A 463 -27.15 -8.89 16.74
N TYR A 464 -26.88 -7.93 15.86
CA TYR A 464 -25.82 -6.94 16.01
C TYR A 464 -26.43 -5.56 16.27
N PHE A 465 -25.76 -4.78 17.10
CA PHE A 465 -26.21 -3.45 17.50
C PHE A 465 -25.09 -2.45 17.30
N LEU A 466 -25.44 -1.24 16.87
CA LEU A 466 -24.47 -0.17 16.71
C LEU A 466 -24.00 0.29 18.10
N ASP A 467 -22.75 -0.01 18.43
CA ASP A 467 -22.13 0.42 19.67
C ASP A 467 -21.74 1.89 19.58
N VAL A 468 -22.25 2.72 20.50
CA VAL A 468 -22.04 4.18 20.48
C VAL A 468 -20.57 4.55 20.68
N VAL A 469 -19.82 3.72 21.42
CA VAL A 469 -18.40 3.97 21.75
C VAL A 469 -17.51 3.56 20.58
N SER A 470 -17.59 2.31 20.13
CA SER A 470 -16.75 1.83 19.02
C SER A 470 -17.24 2.22 17.63
N LYS A 471 -18.48 2.72 17.51
CA LYS A 471 -19.12 3.10 16.23
C LYS A 471 -19.22 1.95 15.22
N LYS A 472 -19.28 0.72 15.71
CA LYS A 472 -19.38 -0.52 14.92
C LYS A 472 -20.60 -1.32 15.32
N CYS A 473 -21.09 -2.15 14.41
CA CYS A 473 -22.05 -3.19 14.74
C CYS A 473 -21.35 -4.27 15.58
N LYS A 474 -21.69 -4.35 16.86
CA LYS A 474 -21.19 -5.37 17.79
C LYS A 474 -22.31 -6.28 18.23
N CYS A 475 -21.97 -7.56 18.41
CA CYS A 475 -22.82 -8.50 19.09
C CYS A 475 -22.40 -8.58 20.56
N ASN A 476 -23.29 -8.19 21.46
CA ASN A 476 -23.04 -8.24 22.90
C ASN A 476 -23.65 -9.50 23.50
N LEU A 477 -22.82 -10.54 23.68
CA LEU A 477 -23.25 -11.84 24.21
C LEU A 477 -23.74 -11.76 25.68
N GLY A 478 -23.16 -10.83 26.46
CA GLY A 478 -23.47 -10.67 27.89
C GLY A 478 -24.81 -9.99 28.17
N GLN A 479 -25.30 -9.15 27.25
CA GLN A 479 -26.56 -8.42 27.42
C GLN A 479 -27.81 -9.30 27.23
N PHE A 480 -27.65 -10.48 26.63
CA PHE A 480 -28.75 -11.37 26.27
C PHE A 480 -28.60 -12.78 26.84
N ASN A 481 -27.85 -12.99 27.94
CA ASN A 481 -27.73 -14.27 28.64
C ASN A 481 -27.54 -15.50 27.72
N ASN A 482 -26.65 -15.40 26.71
CA ASN A 482 -26.39 -16.46 25.72
C ASN A 482 -27.58 -16.86 24.81
N LEU A 483 -28.65 -16.06 24.76
CA LEU A 483 -29.79 -16.27 23.85
C LEU A 483 -29.45 -15.97 22.39
N ILE A 484 -28.42 -15.15 22.15
CA ILE A 484 -27.91 -14.83 20.83
C ILE A 484 -26.46 -15.30 20.72
N ARG A 485 -26.11 -15.94 19.60
CA ARG A 485 -24.74 -16.29 19.24
C ARG A 485 -24.38 -15.65 17.92
N CYS A 486 -23.17 -15.12 17.82
CA CYS A 486 -22.73 -14.35 16.66
C CYS A 486 -21.45 -14.94 16.08
N SER A 487 -21.35 -14.91 14.75
CA SER A 487 -20.19 -15.36 13.99
C SER A 487 -19.39 -14.17 13.46
N SER A 488 -18.10 -14.35 13.18
CA SER A 488 -17.25 -13.31 12.58
C SER A 488 -17.76 -12.77 11.23
N ASN A 489 -18.65 -13.48 10.54
CA ASN A 489 -19.21 -13.08 9.25
C ASN A 489 -20.51 -12.25 9.36
N PHE A 490 -20.72 -11.53 10.47
CA PHE A 490 -21.93 -10.72 10.72
C PHE A 490 -23.25 -11.52 10.62
N THR A 491 -23.18 -12.82 10.91
CA THR A 491 -24.35 -13.70 11.01
C THR A 491 -24.64 -13.96 12.48
N ALA A 492 -25.91 -13.93 12.86
CA ALA A 492 -26.35 -14.18 14.24
C ALA A 492 -27.34 -15.35 14.28
N LEU A 493 -27.40 -15.98 15.45
CA LEU A 493 -28.22 -17.14 15.79
C LEU A 493 -29.01 -16.77 17.03
N ILE A 494 -30.31 -17.03 17.05
CA ILE A 494 -31.18 -16.82 18.23
C ILE A 494 -31.70 -18.15 18.75
N LYS A 495 -31.78 -18.34 20.07
CA LYS A 495 -32.33 -19.57 20.66
C LYS A 495 -33.78 -19.77 20.21
N LYS A 496 -34.14 -21.01 19.83
CA LYS A 496 -35.53 -21.36 19.46
C LYS A 496 -36.50 -20.96 20.60
N GLY A 497 -37.66 -20.41 20.23
CA GLY A 497 -38.66 -19.89 21.19
C GLY A 497 -38.45 -18.44 21.59
N TYR A 498 -37.51 -17.72 20.99
CA TYR A 498 -37.32 -16.28 21.17
C TYR A 498 -37.50 -15.53 19.85
N TRP A 499 -37.98 -14.30 19.95
CA TRP A 499 -38.13 -13.37 18.83
C TRP A 499 -37.25 -12.16 19.03
N ILE A 500 -36.70 -11.66 17.93
CA ILE A 500 -35.97 -10.40 17.87
C ILE A 500 -36.52 -9.58 16.71
N GLY A 501 -36.70 -8.29 16.94
CA GLY A 501 -37.17 -7.38 15.90
C GLY A 501 -37.49 -6.00 16.45
N LYS A 502 -37.88 -5.11 15.55
CA LYS A 502 -38.30 -3.75 15.91
C LYS A 502 -39.78 -3.72 16.21
N THR A 503 -40.19 -2.87 17.14
CA THR A 503 -41.60 -2.69 17.48
C THR A 503 -42.04 -1.28 17.17
N LYS A 504 -43.35 -1.03 17.13
CA LYS A 504 -43.90 0.33 17.00
C LYS A 504 -43.48 1.26 18.14
N TYR A 505 -43.05 0.71 19.28
CA TYR A 505 -42.70 1.45 20.49
C TYR A 505 -41.20 1.69 20.66
N SER A 506 -40.36 1.01 19.87
CA SER A 506 -38.91 1.17 19.94
C SER A 506 -38.26 0.94 18.59
N GLU A 507 -37.47 1.92 18.14
CA GLU A 507 -36.58 1.76 17.00
C GLU A 507 -35.44 0.80 17.28
N LYS A 508 -35.11 0.57 18.56
CA LYS A 508 -34.12 -0.43 18.95
C LYS A 508 -34.74 -1.83 18.88
N PRO A 509 -33.98 -2.84 18.43
CA PRO A 509 -34.46 -4.21 18.42
C PRO A 509 -34.71 -4.67 19.86
N VAL A 510 -35.87 -5.28 20.08
CA VAL A 510 -36.21 -5.90 21.36
C VAL A 510 -36.13 -7.41 21.22
N LEU A 511 -35.71 -8.07 22.30
CA LEU A 511 -35.65 -9.52 22.42
C LEU A 511 -36.73 -9.96 23.41
N GLY A 512 -37.51 -10.98 23.07
CA GLY A 512 -38.51 -11.53 23.97
C GLY A 512 -38.81 -13.00 23.72
N PRO A 513 -39.29 -13.74 24.72
CA PRO A 513 -39.83 -15.07 24.51
C PRO A 513 -41.02 -14.99 23.55
N CYS A 514 -41.12 -15.95 22.64
CA CYS A 514 -42.06 -15.96 21.55
C CYS A 514 -42.70 -17.32 21.40
N ARG A 515 -43.94 -17.41 21.88
CA ARG A 515 -44.74 -18.63 21.83
C ARG A 515 -45.29 -18.94 20.44
N PHE A 516 -45.45 -17.92 19.60
CA PHE A 516 -45.99 -18.05 18.24
C PHE A 516 -44.93 -18.17 17.15
N CYS A 517 -43.64 -18.13 17.53
CA CYS A 517 -42.52 -18.26 16.60
C CYS A 517 -42.37 -19.71 16.16
N GLU A 518 -42.56 -19.95 14.88
CA GLU A 518 -42.50 -21.26 14.25
C GLU A 518 -41.54 -21.23 13.06
N PRO A 519 -40.22 -21.11 13.33
CA PRO A 519 -39.21 -21.06 12.28
C PRO A 519 -39.18 -22.38 11.52
N SER A 520 -39.01 -22.33 10.20
CA SER A 520 -38.83 -23.54 9.37
C SER A 520 -37.58 -24.29 9.78
N ASP A 521 -37.62 -25.63 9.75
CA ASP A 521 -36.48 -26.51 10.09
C ASP A 521 -35.21 -26.18 9.29
N LYS A 522 -35.36 -25.64 8.07
CA LYS A 522 -34.24 -25.19 7.22
C LYS A 522 -33.39 -24.08 7.87
N HIS A 523 -33.97 -23.32 8.78
CA HIS A 523 -33.30 -22.23 9.49
C HIS A 523 -32.81 -22.63 10.89
N ILE A 524 -33.07 -23.86 11.33
CA ILE A 524 -32.69 -24.34 12.66
C ILE A 524 -31.35 -25.10 12.59
N ARG A 525 -30.41 -24.73 13.47
CA ARG A 525 -29.16 -25.47 13.69
C ARG A 525 -28.90 -25.60 15.19
N GLY A 526 -28.93 -26.83 15.71
CA GLY A 526 -28.57 -27.13 17.10
C GLY A 526 -29.38 -26.36 18.15
N GLY A 527 -30.69 -26.20 17.94
CA GLY A 527 -31.58 -25.47 18.87
C GLY A 527 -31.58 -23.94 18.70
N PHE A 528 -30.85 -23.40 17.71
CA PHE A 528 -30.85 -21.99 17.35
C PHE A 528 -31.39 -21.77 15.94
N VAL A 529 -31.99 -20.60 15.71
CA VAL A 529 -32.49 -20.13 14.42
C VAL A 529 -31.47 -19.16 13.81
N ILE A 530 -31.09 -19.36 12.55
CA ILE A 530 -30.22 -18.45 11.80
C ILE A 530 -30.99 -17.20 11.44
N LEU A 531 -30.56 -16.05 11.96
CA LEU A 531 -31.19 -14.78 11.65
C LEU A 531 -30.83 -14.31 10.23
N PRO A 532 -31.77 -13.66 9.51
CA PRO A 532 -31.50 -13.08 8.20
C PRO A 532 -30.59 -11.85 8.30
N ARG A 533 -30.09 -11.36 7.16
CA ARG A 533 -29.26 -10.15 7.11
C ARG A 533 -30.06 -8.85 7.28
N SER A 534 -31.35 -8.86 6.96
CA SER A 534 -32.24 -7.70 7.04
C SER A 534 -33.41 -7.93 7.98
N TYR A 535 -33.83 -6.89 8.71
CA TYR A 535 -35.05 -6.90 9.54
C TYR A 535 -36.32 -7.14 8.72
N THR A 536 -36.32 -6.85 7.41
CA THR A 536 -37.49 -7.08 6.53
C THR A 536 -37.78 -8.56 6.29
N GLU A 537 -36.79 -9.43 6.52
CA GLU A 537 -36.92 -10.88 6.31
C GLU A 537 -37.14 -11.65 7.62
N ILE A 538 -37.15 -10.95 8.77
CA ILE A 538 -37.29 -11.57 10.09
C ILE A 538 -38.58 -12.37 10.20
N ASP A 539 -39.71 -11.80 9.75
CA ASP A 539 -41.00 -12.46 9.89
C ASP A 539 -41.02 -13.80 9.13
N LYS A 540 -40.44 -13.84 7.93
CA LYS A 540 -40.33 -15.09 7.14
C LYS A 540 -39.51 -16.16 7.87
N VAL A 541 -38.46 -15.76 8.57
CA VAL A 541 -37.53 -16.69 9.22
C VAL A 541 -38.01 -17.12 10.61
N LEU A 542 -38.51 -16.19 11.43
CA LEU A 542 -38.91 -16.45 12.83
C LEU A 542 -40.38 -16.84 12.95
N CYS A 543 -41.27 -16.28 12.13
CA CYS A 543 -42.71 -16.50 12.20
C CYS A 543 -43.20 -17.58 11.22
N GLY A 544 -42.43 -17.89 10.18
CA GLY A 544 -42.82 -18.80 9.11
C GLY A 544 -43.63 -18.10 8.01
N GLU A 545 -44.27 -18.87 7.13
CA GLU A 545 -44.87 -18.33 5.90
C GLU A 545 -46.22 -17.61 6.10
N ASN A 546 -46.96 -17.94 7.17
CA ASN A 546 -48.35 -17.48 7.36
C ASN A 546 -48.55 -16.47 8.51
N LYS A 547 -47.50 -16.15 9.26
CA LYS A 547 -47.52 -15.26 10.43
C LYS A 547 -46.60 -14.06 10.23
N LYS A 548 -46.91 -12.92 10.85
CA LYS A 548 -46.11 -11.69 10.83
C LYS A 548 -46.25 -10.89 12.12
N GLY A 549 -45.44 -9.84 12.24
CA GLY A 549 -45.55 -8.83 13.29
C GLY A 549 -44.83 -9.21 14.59
N THR A 550 -44.90 -8.31 15.57
CA THR A 550 -44.19 -8.45 16.86
C THR A 550 -44.56 -9.76 17.55
N LEU A 551 -43.56 -10.56 17.93
CA LEU A 551 -43.73 -11.91 18.49
C LEU A 551 -44.58 -12.86 17.62
N CYS A 552 -44.68 -12.60 16.32
CA CYS A 552 -45.49 -13.40 15.39
C CYS A 552 -46.95 -13.51 15.83
N THR A 553 -47.56 -12.39 16.25
CA THR A 553 -48.92 -12.34 16.84
C THR A 553 -50.01 -11.99 15.84
N SER A 554 -49.70 -11.88 14.55
CA SER A 554 -50.70 -11.59 13.51
C SER A 554 -50.56 -12.52 12.31
N CYS A 555 -51.68 -12.83 11.66
CA CYS A 555 -51.69 -13.65 10.45
C CYS A 555 -51.52 -12.80 9.19
N ASN A 556 -50.98 -13.40 8.12
CA ASN A 556 -50.71 -12.69 6.87
C ASN A 556 -51.98 -12.31 6.10
N LYS A 557 -53.06 -13.09 6.26
CA LYS A 557 -54.39 -12.93 5.67
C LYS A 557 -55.42 -12.57 6.76
N GLU A 558 -56.71 -12.41 6.41
CA GLU A 558 -57.85 -12.30 7.36
C GLU A 558 -58.13 -13.61 8.12
N GLU A 559 -57.06 -14.28 8.54
CA GLU A 559 -57.05 -15.54 9.28
C GLU A 559 -56.83 -15.23 10.77
N SER A 560 -57.31 -16.11 11.66
CA SER A 560 -57.11 -16.00 13.11
C SER A 560 -56.35 -17.20 13.66
N TYR A 561 -55.78 -17.05 14.85
CA TYR A 561 -55.04 -18.12 15.52
C TYR A 561 -55.96 -19.24 15.98
N ALA A 562 -55.65 -20.48 15.59
CA ALA A 562 -56.27 -21.66 16.17
C ALA A 562 -55.60 -21.99 17.52
N LEU A 563 -56.24 -21.58 18.63
CA LEU A 563 -55.73 -21.79 20.00
C LEU A 563 -55.69 -23.27 20.41
N THR A 564 -56.43 -24.13 19.72
CA THR A 564 -56.55 -25.57 20.01
C THR A 564 -55.57 -26.44 19.21
N ILE A 565 -54.82 -25.86 18.27
CA ILE A 565 -53.88 -26.60 17.42
C ILE A 565 -52.44 -26.35 17.90
N THR A 566 -51.68 -27.43 18.05
CA THR A 566 -50.24 -27.38 18.33
C THR A 566 -49.52 -26.54 17.27
N GLY A 567 -48.78 -25.51 17.69
CA GLY A 567 -48.10 -24.57 16.78
C GLY A 567 -48.88 -23.29 16.48
N TYR A 568 -50.14 -23.16 16.94
CA TYR A 568 -50.95 -21.93 16.77
C TYR A 568 -51.04 -21.49 15.30
N GLY A 569 -51.46 -22.40 14.42
CA GLY A 569 -51.61 -22.11 12.98
C GLY A 569 -52.62 -21.00 12.71
N CYS A 570 -52.37 -20.20 11.67
CA CYS A 570 -53.33 -19.25 11.13
C CYS A 570 -54.35 -19.98 10.26
N HIS A 571 -55.63 -19.84 10.58
CA HIS A 571 -56.73 -20.45 9.84
C HIS A 571 -57.83 -19.44 9.54
N ASP A 572 -58.48 -19.63 8.40
CA ASP A 572 -59.60 -18.80 7.97
C ASP A 572 -60.84 -19.12 8.83
N CYS A 573 -61.20 -18.19 9.72
CA CYS A 573 -62.38 -18.30 10.58
C CYS A 573 -63.67 -17.83 9.89
N SER A 574 -63.61 -17.36 8.63
CA SER A 574 -64.77 -16.84 7.90
C SER A 574 -65.63 -17.93 7.22
N LYS A 575 -65.10 -19.16 7.07
CA LYS A 575 -65.85 -20.28 6.47
C LYS A 575 -66.65 -21.05 7.51
N SER A 576 -67.94 -21.24 7.22
CA SER A 576 -68.99 -22.20 7.68
C SER A 576 -68.57 -23.39 8.59
N SER A 577 -67.75 -23.14 9.59
CA SER A 577 -67.36 -24.08 10.65
C SER A 577 -67.84 -23.59 12.02
N ALA A 578 -68.32 -22.33 12.09
CA ALA A 578 -69.02 -21.77 13.23
C ALA A 578 -70.33 -22.51 13.56
N GLU A 579 -71.00 -23.12 12.56
CA GLU A 579 -72.27 -23.83 12.76
C GLU A 579 -72.16 -25.07 13.64
N TYR A 580 -70.98 -25.70 13.73
CA TYR A 580 -70.75 -26.86 14.60
C TYR A 580 -69.76 -26.56 15.73
N ALA A 581 -69.08 -25.41 15.69
CA ALA A 581 -68.09 -25.03 16.71
C ALA A 581 -68.69 -24.97 18.12
N TRP A 582 -69.92 -24.48 18.27
CA TRP A 582 -70.61 -24.45 19.57
C TRP A 582 -70.93 -25.87 20.06
N ALA A 583 -71.39 -26.76 19.17
CA ALA A 583 -71.65 -28.16 19.51
C ALA A 583 -70.36 -28.89 19.90
N LEU A 584 -69.28 -28.65 19.17
CA LEU A 584 -67.97 -29.23 19.44
C LEU A 584 -67.38 -28.69 20.75
N PHE A 585 -67.51 -27.40 21.05
CA PHE A 585 -67.12 -26.81 22.33
C PHE A 585 -67.94 -27.40 23.49
N ILE A 586 -69.25 -27.56 23.33
CA ILE A 586 -70.09 -28.19 24.35
C ILE A 586 -69.63 -29.63 24.58
N VAL A 587 -69.43 -30.43 23.54
CA VAL A 587 -69.08 -31.85 23.69
C VAL A 587 -67.65 -32.05 24.21
N THR A 588 -66.70 -31.21 23.82
CA THR A 588 -65.27 -31.40 24.15
C THR A 588 -64.80 -30.65 25.38
N GLN A 589 -65.44 -29.53 25.75
CA GLN A 589 -65.02 -28.71 26.89
C GLN A 589 -66.09 -28.70 27.98
N LEU A 590 -67.34 -28.41 27.64
CA LEU A 590 -68.39 -28.24 28.64
C LEU A 590 -68.83 -29.58 29.25
N LEU A 591 -69.11 -30.57 28.40
CA LEU A 591 -69.67 -31.86 28.78
C LEU A 591 -68.70 -32.68 29.65
N PRO A 592 -67.39 -32.77 29.36
CA PRO A 592 -66.45 -33.47 30.24
C PRO A 592 -66.32 -32.80 31.60
N VAL A 593 -66.29 -31.47 31.65
CA VAL A 593 -66.24 -30.72 32.91
C VAL A 593 -67.53 -30.93 33.70
N SER A 594 -68.69 -30.84 33.05
CA SER A 594 -69.99 -31.13 33.68
C SER A 594 -70.08 -32.57 34.17
N VAL A 595 -69.64 -33.55 33.38
CA VAL A 595 -69.60 -34.97 33.80
C VAL A 595 -68.68 -35.15 34.98
N MET A 596 -67.51 -34.51 35.01
CA MET A 596 -66.61 -34.53 36.16
C MET A 596 -67.30 -33.96 37.41
N PHE A 597 -67.99 -32.81 37.31
CA PHE A 597 -68.75 -32.25 38.42
C PHE A 597 -69.92 -33.15 38.86
N PHE A 598 -70.60 -33.80 37.92
CA PHE A 598 -71.66 -34.76 38.24
C PHE A 598 -71.09 -36.00 38.95
N ILE A 599 -69.94 -36.52 38.52
CA ILE A 599 -69.24 -37.61 39.22
C ILE A 599 -68.89 -37.17 40.64
N LEU A 600 -68.31 -35.98 40.81
CA LEU A 600 -67.97 -35.44 42.13
C LEU A 600 -69.21 -35.27 43.04
N TYR A 601 -70.33 -34.82 42.47
CA TYR A 601 -71.60 -34.66 43.16
C TYR A 601 -72.20 -36.01 43.59
N PHE A 602 -72.31 -36.98 42.67
CA PHE A 602 -72.95 -38.28 42.95
C PHE A 602 -72.09 -39.20 43.82
N THR A 603 -70.77 -39.08 43.76
CA THR A 603 -69.85 -39.85 44.61
C THR A 603 -69.69 -39.22 46.01
N ASN A 604 -70.36 -38.09 46.29
CA ASN A 604 -70.22 -37.32 47.52
C ASN A 604 -68.76 -36.98 47.84
N PHE A 605 -67.95 -36.79 46.79
CA PHE A 605 -66.54 -36.48 46.89
C PHE A 605 -66.39 -35.02 47.31
N SER A 606 -65.99 -34.80 48.56
CA SER A 606 -65.70 -33.45 49.05
C SER A 606 -64.39 -32.95 48.43
N LEU A 607 -64.49 -31.98 47.53
CA LEU A 607 -63.34 -31.17 47.06
C LEU A 607 -62.60 -30.46 48.21
N ALA A 608 -63.26 -30.33 49.38
CA ALA A 608 -62.67 -29.78 50.61
C ALA A 608 -62.01 -30.85 51.51
N SER A 609 -62.09 -32.14 51.16
CA SER A 609 -61.37 -33.19 51.88
C SER A 609 -59.89 -33.21 51.45
N GLY A 610 -58.98 -33.21 52.43
CA GLY A 610 -57.56 -32.88 52.23
C GLY A 610 -56.77 -33.77 51.27
N TYR A 611 -57.30 -34.91 50.83
CA TYR A 611 -56.60 -35.85 49.96
C TYR A 611 -56.41 -35.35 48.52
N LEU A 612 -57.34 -34.55 47.98
CA LEU A 612 -57.19 -33.98 46.63
C LEU A 612 -56.47 -32.64 46.60
N ASN A 613 -56.45 -31.90 47.71
CA ASN A 613 -55.72 -30.63 47.80
C ASN A 613 -54.24 -30.81 47.50
N GLY A 614 -53.63 -31.94 47.90
CA GLY A 614 -52.25 -32.26 47.54
C GLY A 614 -52.05 -32.45 46.02
N ALA A 615 -52.99 -33.12 45.34
CA ALA A 615 -52.90 -33.36 43.89
C ALA A 615 -53.24 -32.10 43.07
N ILE A 616 -54.23 -31.32 43.51
CA ILE A 616 -54.58 -30.03 42.89
C ILE A 616 -53.45 -29.03 43.11
N PHE A 617 -52.92 -28.93 44.33
CA PHE A 617 -51.76 -28.11 44.63
C PHE A 617 -50.56 -28.58 43.80
N PHE A 618 -50.26 -29.87 43.74
CA PHE A 618 -49.17 -30.40 42.90
C PHE A 618 -49.37 -30.06 41.41
N ALA A 619 -50.57 -30.22 40.86
CA ALA A 619 -50.86 -29.87 39.47
C ALA A 619 -50.75 -28.36 39.21
N GLN A 620 -51.20 -27.53 40.16
CA GLN A 620 -51.07 -26.08 40.11
C GLN A 620 -49.61 -25.64 40.25
N THR A 621 -48.85 -26.22 41.17
CA THR A 621 -47.42 -25.99 41.34
C THR A 621 -46.67 -26.42 40.10
N ILE A 622 -46.95 -27.59 39.51
CA ILE A 622 -46.33 -28.02 38.25
C ILE A 622 -46.66 -27.01 37.12
N THR A 623 -47.91 -26.57 36.98
CA THR A 623 -48.29 -25.63 35.91
C THR A 623 -47.87 -24.19 36.13
N THR A 624 -47.60 -23.77 37.37
CA THR A 624 -47.12 -22.41 37.69
C THR A 624 -45.61 -22.31 37.92
N SER A 625 -44.94 -23.41 38.28
CA SER A 625 -43.50 -23.45 38.60
C SER A 625 -42.66 -24.00 37.45
N LEU A 626 -43.23 -24.81 36.57
CA LEU A 626 -42.53 -25.42 35.44
C LEU A 626 -43.16 -24.92 34.15
N ASP A 627 -42.39 -24.16 33.37
CA ASP A 627 -42.78 -23.77 32.02
C ASP A 627 -42.72 -25.03 31.14
N ILE A 628 -43.84 -25.77 31.08
CA ILE A 628 -43.97 -26.98 30.27
C ILE A 628 -43.97 -26.51 28.81
N SER A 629 -42.78 -26.52 28.21
CA SER A 629 -42.65 -26.36 26.76
C SER A 629 -43.43 -27.47 26.06
N GLY A 630 -44.16 -27.13 24.99
CA GLY A 630 -45.11 -28.00 24.29
C GLY A 630 -44.53 -29.26 23.63
N ASN A 631 -43.31 -29.64 23.96
CA ASN A 631 -42.67 -30.89 23.55
C ASN A 631 -42.50 -31.89 24.71
N GLY A 632 -42.98 -31.57 25.92
CA GLY A 632 -42.87 -32.49 27.07
C GLY A 632 -41.46 -32.65 27.64
N GLU A 633 -40.51 -31.82 27.23
CA GLU A 633 -39.17 -31.77 27.84
C GLU A 633 -39.14 -30.78 29.01
N VAL A 634 -38.79 -31.28 30.19
CA VAL A 634 -38.48 -30.48 31.38
C VAL A 634 -36.99 -30.16 31.37
N PRO A 635 -36.57 -28.89 31.20
CA PRO A 635 -35.16 -28.53 31.32
C PRO A 635 -34.74 -28.63 32.80
N LEU A 636 -33.89 -29.62 33.12
CA LEU A 636 -33.35 -29.89 34.47
C LEU A 636 -32.49 -28.77 35.08
N GLY A 637 -32.34 -27.62 34.40
CA GLY A 637 -31.42 -26.55 34.80
C GLY A 637 -31.86 -25.65 35.94
N ASN A 638 -33.14 -25.71 36.37
CA ASN A 638 -33.66 -24.83 37.43
C ASN A 638 -34.02 -25.59 38.74
N ALA A 639 -33.67 -26.86 38.86
CA ALA A 639 -34.01 -27.68 40.02
C ALA A 639 -32.91 -27.78 41.08
N THR A 640 -31.79 -27.07 40.94
CA THR A 640 -30.66 -27.13 41.90
C THR A 640 -30.33 -25.84 42.64
N ASP A 641 -31.03 -24.73 42.38
CA ASP A 641 -30.80 -23.46 43.10
C ASP A 641 -32.02 -23.04 43.92
N ALA A 642 -32.45 -23.91 44.84
CA ALA A 642 -33.32 -23.55 45.96
C ALA A 642 -32.52 -23.65 47.27
#